data_AF-A0A151EEP0-F1
#
_entry.id   AF-A0A151EEP0-F1
#
_cell.length_a   1.000
_cell.length_b   1.000
_cell.length_c   1.000
_cell.angle_alpha   90.00
_cell.angle_beta   90.00
_cell.angle_gamma   90.00
#
_symmetry.space_group_name_H-M   'P 1'
#
loop_
_entity.id
_entity.type
_entity.pdbx_description
1 polymer ?
#
loop_
_entity_poly.entity_id
_entity_poly.type
_entity_poly.pdbx_seq_one_letter_code
_entity_poly.pdbx_strand_id
1 'polypeptide(L)'
;MIFGEYYHALDRDYGEIEPADIPPEEGQPLETSSLGPQEIGTGTNPMMNQLQAFSAKIREGASRIEFEFMGAGKSDSQRPSPEAFGTKERQDMRALAEINEIKTSVHAPVHSQSLAGLGEQGFSDQARQMAIKEIERAIHFAGEATKGGAVVFHTSEWSRPLSDIQERTGEKLFKGYKEEEEKAPVIVVDSQTGNINAVRKDYLVYEPDFHTAKSYEEVLGRKLVGAVDSETGEKIAADDWVDVNGGLIKKEWILKEDKAERLFDRVPIWNKDNTNFKVKPVRYTDFIEQAKKLEEKTGEKIAPELLFFKTQMAAKVLRAKGSSLFYARDYENSREIRDAAKKVLNFYEKLEKNIPEEEKWKIMTQDDTLRHYLGNLAPPKNMLPSEYLKQVIKKQTDNMRHIHEASAAADADAKEALDQMRRMQTIKDYGKHKVAQTIADAGRKAMIYTDQHRKELNEPIFVAPENWRPEQYGSHPDEIRELVKESRKKMQEQLRREGYSEEEAKKKAKEHIKATIDIGHYNMWRQYFEARDDETPAQREKRFNKWLLEETKKLAKEGVLGHIHLTDNFGFDDEHLTPGQGNVPMKEFIKNMEEAGLKDFIVEAGSYNPTTTMPDTWALMGSPIYTTTRAPTFRSVHEQHFGYHNPSTYIVGAYAPSNEWRLWSEVPME
;
A
#
# COMPACT_ATOMS: atom_id res chain seq x y z
N MET A 1 58.97 -19.57 -1.20
CA MET A 1 59.20 -19.86 0.23
C MET A 1 59.77 -18.61 0.86
N ILE A 2 58.96 -17.88 1.61
CA ILE A 2 59.42 -16.79 2.48
C ILE A 2 58.69 -17.05 3.80
N PHE A 3 59.42 -17.58 4.77
CA PHE A 3 58.96 -17.72 6.15
C PHE A 3 59.07 -16.34 6.79
N GLY A 4 57.94 -15.77 7.22
CA GLY A 4 57.96 -14.60 8.10
C GLY A 4 58.42 -15.03 9.50
N GLU A 5 59.34 -14.28 10.07
CA GLU A 5 59.85 -14.50 11.43
C GLU A 5 58.71 -14.42 12.45
N TYR A 6 58.56 -15.47 13.25
CA TYR A 6 57.67 -15.49 14.42
C TYR A 6 58.42 -14.86 15.60
N TYR A 7 57.98 -13.69 16.07
CA TYR A 7 58.49 -13.10 17.31
C TYR A 7 57.67 -13.62 18.50
N HIS A 8 58.35 -14.14 19.53
CA HIS A 8 57.73 -14.54 20.78
C HIS A 8 57.68 -13.34 21.75
N ALA A 9 56.73 -13.33 22.70
CA ALA A 9 56.56 -12.26 23.68
C ALA A 9 57.78 -12.02 24.62
N LEU A 10 58.84 -12.83 24.51
CA LEU A 10 60.06 -12.74 25.31
C LEU A 10 61.26 -12.20 24.51
N ASP A 11 61.10 -11.92 23.21
CA ASP A 11 62.21 -11.58 22.31
C ASP A 11 62.50 -10.06 22.17
N ARG A 12 62.03 -9.20 23.09
CA ARG A 12 62.28 -7.75 22.98
C ARG A 12 63.29 -7.20 23.98
N ASP A 13 64.39 -6.72 23.39
CA ASP A 13 65.27 -5.68 23.91
C ASP A 13 64.48 -4.39 24.19
N TYR A 14 64.86 -3.66 25.25
CA TYR A 14 64.17 -2.48 25.78
C TYR A 14 64.43 -1.21 24.93
N GLY A 15 64.12 -1.26 23.63
CA GLY A 15 64.14 -0.09 22.76
C GLY A 15 62.79 0.60 22.70
N GLU A 16 62.78 1.95 22.65
CA GLU A 16 61.59 2.72 22.28
C GLU A 16 61.13 2.32 20.87
N ILE A 17 59.91 1.78 20.77
CA ILE A 17 59.32 1.39 19.49
C ILE A 17 58.29 2.45 19.14
N GLU A 18 58.57 3.22 18.08
CA GLU A 18 57.59 4.12 17.49
C GLU A 18 56.37 3.33 16.97
N PRO A 19 55.16 3.92 17.01
CA PRO A 19 53.97 3.30 16.44
C PRO A 19 54.24 2.96 14.97
N ALA A 20 54.01 1.70 14.58
CA ALA A 20 54.17 1.29 13.19
C ALA A 20 53.17 2.05 12.30
N ASP A 21 53.67 2.64 11.21
CA ASP A 21 52.84 3.18 10.13
C ASP A 21 52.07 2.02 9.47
N ILE A 22 50.80 1.89 9.83
CA ILE A 22 49.87 0.95 9.20
C ILE A 22 49.45 1.59 7.86
N PRO A 23 49.64 0.91 6.70
CA PRO A 23 49.03 1.37 5.47
C PRO A 23 47.50 1.32 5.63
N PRO A 24 46.76 2.38 5.26
CA PRO A 24 45.32 2.41 5.46
C PRO A 24 44.63 1.31 4.64
N GLU A 25 43.97 0.35 5.32
CA GLU A 25 42.89 -0.42 4.69
C GLU A 25 41.77 0.53 4.26
N GLU A 26 41.07 0.16 3.17
CA GLU A 26 39.97 0.96 2.60
C GLU A 26 38.95 1.35 3.67
N GLY A 27 38.82 2.65 3.91
CA GLY A 27 37.88 3.22 4.86
C GLY A 27 38.57 3.96 6.02
N GLN A 28 39.04 5.18 5.75
CA GLN A 28 39.36 6.12 6.83
C GLN A 28 38.13 6.31 7.74
N PRO A 29 38.30 6.43 9.07
CA PRO A 29 37.19 6.75 9.97
C PRO A 29 36.52 8.05 9.53
N LEU A 30 35.26 8.28 9.93
CA LEU A 30 34.71 9.62 9.88
C LEU A 30 35.51 10.50 10.86
N GLU A 31 36.58 11.16 10.39
CA GLU A 31 37.49 11.99 11.22
C GLU A 31 36.79 13.18 11.93
N THR A 32 35.48 13.36 11.74
CA THR A 32 34.75 14.58 12.11
C THR A 32 33.37 14.36 12.73
N SER A 33 32.92 13.11 12.96
CA SER A 33 31.59 12.93 13.57
C SER A 33 31.63 13.36 15.04
N SER A 34 30.73 14.27 15.44
CA SER A 34 30.52 14.61 16.85
C SER A 34 29.67 13.57 17.58
N LEU A 35 29.27 12.51 16.87
CA LEU A 35 28.45 11.41 17.36
C LEU A 35 29.31 10.39 18.12
N GLY A 36 28.90 10.12 19.35
CA GLY A 36 29.54 9.16 20.22
C GLY A 36 28.57 8.12 20.78
N PRO A 37 29.00 7.41 21.83
CA PRO A 37 28.14 6.51 22.60
C PRO A 37 26.86 7.17 23.12
N GLN A 38 26.81 8.51 23.23
CA GLN A 38 25.64 9.29 23.67
C GLN A 38 24.56 9.48 22.58
N GLU A 39 24.93 9.43 21.30
CA GLU A 39 24.02 9.66 20.17
C GLU A 39 23.60 8.38 19.46
N ILE A 40 24.38 7.30 19.62
CA ILE A 40 24.16 6.01 18.96
C ILE A 40 23.67 5.00 20.01
N GLY A 41 22.49 4.45 19.77
CA GLY A 41 21.88 3.39 20.58
C GLY A 41 21.67 2.09 19.83
N THR A 42 20.95 1.17 20.46
CA THR A 42 20.59 -0.14 19.89
C THR A 42 19.23 -0.60 20.37
N GLY A 43 18.62 -1.54 19.68
CA GLY A 43 17.38 -2.16 20.12
C GLY A 43 17.57 -3.29 21.14
N THR A 44 16.52 -3.56 21.90
CA THR A 44 16.41 -4.76 22.74
C THR A 44 16.07 -5.99 21.90
N ASN A 45 16.58 -7.17 22.24
CA ASN A 45 16.15 -8.39 21.57
C ASN A 45 14.62 -8.62 21.72
N PRO A 46 13.84 -8.68 20.63
CA PRO A 46 12.39 -8.68 20.71
C PRO A 46 11.78 -10.03 21.13
N MET A 47 12.58 -11.10 21.18
CA MET A 47 12.16 -12.44 21.61
C MET A 47 12.45 -12.70 23.10
N MET A 48 13.10 -11.76 23.78
CA MET A 48 13.45 -11.89 25.20
C MET A 48 12.49 -11.13 26.10
N ASN A 49 12.56 -11.40 27.41
CA ASN A 49 11.93 -10.53 28.40
C ASN A 49 12.56 -9.12 28.30
N GLN A 50 11.73 -8.11 28.06
CA GLN A 50 12.20 -6.77 27.72
C GLN A 50 12.91 -6.06 28.87
N LEU A 51 12.56 -6.33 30.14
CA LEU A 51 13.26 -5.76 31.29
C LEU A 51 14.70 -6.30 31.39
N GLN A 52 14.86 -7.60 31.13
CA GLN A 52 16.18 -8.24 31.12
C GLN A 52 17.02 -7.78 29.93
N ALA A 53 16.43 -7.71 28.74
CA ALA A 53 17.09 -7.22 27.54
C ALA A 53 17.53 -5.75 27.71
N PHE A 54 16.67 -4.90 28.25
CA PHE A 54 16.98 -3.51 28.58
C PHE A 54 18.15 -3.39 29.56
N SER A 55 18.13 -4.14 30.66
CA SER A 55 19.23 -4.16 31.63
C SER A 55 20.55 -4.70 31.03
N ALA A 56 20.49 -5.63 30.08
CA ALA A 56 21.67 -6.09 29.35
C ALA A 56 22.26 -4.98 28.48
N LYS A 57 21.43 -4.29 27.69
CA LYS A 57 21.88 -3.17 26.83
C LYS A 57 22.45 -1.99 27.61
N ILE A 58 21.90 -1.67 28.78
CA ILE A 58 22.50 -0.68 29.70
C ILE A 58 23.92 -1.10 30.10
N ARG A 59 24.13 -2.38 30.42
CA ARG A 59 25.44 -2.91 30.81
C ARG A 59 26.44 -3.00 29.65
N GLU A 60 25.95 -3.11 28.42
CA GLU A 60 26.76 -2.97 27.20
C GLU A 60 27.22 -1.52 26.95
N GLY A 61 26.69 -0.55 27.69
CA GLY A 61 27.04 0.86 27.58
C GLY A 61 26.20 1.66 26.58
N ALA A 62 25.06 1.13 26.15
CA ALA A 62 24.13 1.87 25.30
C ALA A 62 23.49 3.03 26.08
N SER A 63 23.55 4.25 25.53
CA SER A 63 22.87 5.43 26.10
C SER A 63 21.45 5.63 25.56
N ARG A 64 21.13 4.95 24.46
CA ARG A 64 19.80 4.94 23.86
C ARG A 64 19.38 3.53 23.56
N ILE A 65 18.15 3.20 23.93
CA ILE A 65 17.64 1.85 23.77
C ILE A 65 16.22 1.91 23.22
N GLU A 66 16.00 1.23 22.10
CA GLU A 66 14.66 0.99 21.57
C GLU A 66 14.10 -0.31 22.14
N PHE A 67 12.89 -0.25 22.69
CA PHE A 67 12.14 -1.45 23.06
C PHE A 67 11.47 -2.05 21.83
N GLU A 68 11.93 -3.21 21.40
CA GLU A 68 11.38 -3.92 20.25
C GLU A 68 10.41 -5.02 20.67
N PHE A 69 9.30 -5.14 19.93
CA PHE A 69 8.28 -6.15 20.18
C PHE A 69 8.01 -6.97 18.92
N MET A 70 7.79 -8.29 19.09
CA MET A 70 7.43 -9.21 17.99
C MET A 70 6.03 -9.82 18.14
N GLY A 71 5.40 -9.66 19.31
CA GLY A 71 4.06 -10.14 19.59
C GLY A 71 2.98 -9.12 19.22
N ALA A 72 1.99 -9.52 18.43
CA ALA A 72 0.76 -8.76 18.17
C ALA A 72 -0.45 -9.49 18.79
N GLY A 73 -1.49 -8.75 19.20
CA GLY A 73 -2.64 -9.34 19.87
C GLY A 73 -2.27 -9.95 21.23
N LYS A 74 -2.70 -11.19 21.49
CA LYS A 74 -2.45 -11.87 22.76
C LYS A 74 -0.96 -12.22 22.87
N SER A 75 -0.32 -11.69 23.90
CA SER A 75 1.09 -11.95 24.19
C SER A 75 1.34 -13.37 24.70
N ASP A 76 2.52 -13.89 24.41
CA ASP A 76 3.13 -15.02 25.11
C ASP A 76 4.58 -14.70 25.50
N SER A 77 5.25 -15.65 26.15
CA SER A 77 6.62 -15.47 26.65
C SER A 77 7.71 -15.51 25.57
N GLN A 78 7.42 -16.04 24.38
CA GLN A 78 8.35 -16.09 23.25
C GLN A 78 8.18 -14.89 22.32
N ARG A 79 6.97 -14.34 22.28
CA ARG A 79 6.59 -13.18 21.47
C ARG A 79 5.93 -12.15 22.37
N PRO A 80 6.72 -11.46 23.21
CA PRO A 80 6.21 -10.40 24.05
C PRO A 80 5.64 -9.27 23.18
N SER A 81 4.50 -8.75 23.62
CA SER A 81 3.88 -7.51 23.17
C SER A 81 4.00 -6.48 24.29
N PRO A 82 3.75 -5.19 24.02
CA PRO A 82 3.86 -4.16 25.05
C PRO A 82 3.05 -4.48 26.31
N GLU A 83 1.86 -5.07 26.21
CA GLU A 83 0.99 -5.42 27.35
C GLU A 83 1.42 -6.66 28.16
N ALA A 84 2.47 -7.38 27.75
CA ALA A 84 3.01 -8.49 28.56
C ALA A 84 3.56 -8.04 29.91
N PHE A 85 3.98 -6.78 29.99
CA PHE A 85 4.68 -6.22 31.15
C PHE A 85 3.70 -5.49 32.06
N GLY A 86 3.65 -5.90 33.32
CA GLY A 86 2.78 -5.30 34.33
C GLY A 86 3.29 -3.93 34.81
N THR A 87 2.47 -3.20 35.57
CA THR A 87 2.79 -1.86 36.06
C THR A 87 4.13 -1.80 36.81
N LYS A 88 4.44 -2.81 37.63
CA LYS A 88 5.71 -2.85 38.38
C LYS A 88 6.92 -2.98 37.46
N GLU A 89 6.87 -3.88 36.49
CA GLU A 89 7.99 -4.06 35.53
C GLU A 89 8.20 -2.79 34.71
N ARG A 90 7.14 -2.09 34.30
CA ARG A 90 7.23 -0.80 33.61
C ARG A 90 7.85 0.29 34.47
N GLN A 91 7.47 0.37 35.75
CA GLN A 91 8.08 1.29 36.71
C GLN A 91 9.57 0.98 36.89
N ASP A 92 9.94 -0.30 36.96
CA ASP A 92 11.34 -0.73 37.05
C ASP A 92 12.12 -0.34 35.77
N MET A 93 11.54 -0.56 34.58
CA MET A 93 12.13 -0.11 33.30
C MET A 93 12.34 1.41 33.28
N ARG A 94 11.33 2.19 33.69
CA ARG A 94 11.41 3.66 33.76
C ARG A 94 12.47 4.12 34.75
N ALA A 95 12.52 3.52 35.94
CA ALA A 95 13.51 3.86 36.95
C ALA A 95 14.93 3.54 36.47
N LEU A 96 15.11 2.40 35.79
CA LEU A 96 16.39 2.05 35.16
C LEU A 96 16.78 3.07 34.08
N ALA A 97 15.83 3.48 33.23
CA ALA A 97 16.08 4.51 32.23
C ALA A 97 16.48 5.85 32.87
N GLU A 98 15.82 6.24 33.95
CA GLU A 98 16.09 7.50 34.65
C GLU A 98 17.44 7.48 35.38
N ILE A 99 17.76 6.41 36.11
CA ILE A 99 19.01 6.28 36.87
C ILE A 99 20.23 6.27 35.95
N ASN A 100 20.11 5.66 34.77
CA ASN A 100 21.20 5.52 33.82
C ASN A 100 21.15 6.59 32.70
N GLU A 101 20.26 7.58 32.81
CA GLU A 101 20.08 8.66 31.83
C GLU A 101 19.87 8.16 30.38
N ILE A 102 19.15 7.04 30.24
CA ILE A 102 18.89 6.38 28.96
C ILE A 102 17.76 7.07 28.22
N LYS A 103 18.02 7.44 26.96
CA LYS A 103 16.95 7.81 26.02
C LYS A 103 16.29 6.57 25.46
N THR A 104 14.96 6.59 25.36
CA THR A 104 14.17 5.43 24.99
C THR A 104 13.30 5.70 23.76
N SER A 105 13.07 4.67 22.96
CA SER A 105 12.02 4.60 21.94
C SER A 105 11.31 3.24 22.02
N VAL A 106 10.24 3.07 21.25
CA VAL A 106 9.44 1.84 21.22
C VAL A 106 9.13 1.46 19.79
N HIS A 107 9.58 0.29 19.36
CA HIS A 107 9.16 -0.32 18.11
C HIS A 107 7.89 -1.13 18.33
N ALA A 108 6.76 -0.69 17.74
CA ALA A 108 5.53 -1.48 17.76
C ALA A 108 5.73 -2.78 16.96
N PRO A 109 4.91 -3.83 17.18
CA PRO A 109 5.13 -5.14 16.59
C PRO A 109 5.46 -5.10 15.10
N VAL A 110 6.63 -5.65 14.73
CA VAL A 110 7.27 -5.57 13.40
C VAL A 110 6.34 -5.93 12.24
N HIS A 111 5.28 -6.70 12.46
CA HIS A 111 4.30 -7.10 11.43
C HIS A 111 2.98 -6.34 11.54
N SER A 112 3.01 -5.06 11.91
CA SER A 112 1.78 -4.29 12.04
C SER A 112 1.04 -4.28 10.69
N GLN A 113 -0.19 -4.80 10.74
CA GLN A 113 -1.13 -4.85 9.63
C GLN A 113 -1.20 -3.49 8.92
N SER A 114 -1.49 -3.50 7.62
CA SER A 114 -1.65 -2.27 6.81
C SER A 114 -2.45 -1.21 7.57
N LEU A 115 -1.91 0.00 7.66
CA LEU A 115 -2.53 1.13 8.33
C LEU A 115 -3.76 1.63 7.56
N ALA A 116 -3.89 1.29 6.28
CA ALA A 116 -5.10 1.48 5.50
C ALA A 116 -6.22 0.48 5.86
N GLY A 117 -5.89 -0.61 6.57
CA GLY A 117 -6.80 -1.71 6.89
C GLY A 117 -6.90 -2.76 5.78
N LEU A 118 -5.86 -2.92 4.96
CA LEU A 118 -5.83 -3.96 3.94
C LEU A 118 -5.62 -5.36 4.57
N GLY A 119 -6.53 -6.28 4.29
CA GLY A 119 -6.40 -7.70 4.59
C GLY A 119 -6.74 -8.59 3.38
N GLU A 120 -6.91 -9.89 3.60
CA GLU A 120 -7.18 -10.87 2.52
C GLU A 120 -8.46 -10.55 1.71
N GLN A 121 -9.48 -9.99 2.35
CA GLN A 121 -10.76 -9.65 1.73
C GLN A 121 -10.81 -8.22 1.17
N GLY A 122 -9.69 -7.49 1.16
CA GLY A 122 -9.63 -6.08 0.80
C GLY A 122 -9.54 -5.17 2.02
N PHE A 123 -9.93 -3.90 1.84
CA PHE A 123 -9.83 -2.90 2.90
C PHE A 123 -11.01 -3.01 3.87
N SER A 124 -10.73 -3.04 5.17
CA SER A 124 -11.76 -3.01 6.21
C SER A 124 -11.39 -2.06 7.34
N ASP A 125 -12.41 -1.36 7.85
CA ASP A 125 -12.24 -0.51 9.02
C ASP A 125 -11.89 -1.34 10.28
N GLN A 126 -12.33 -2.61 10.34
CA GLN A 126 -11.95 -3.52 11.43
C GLN A 126 -10.45 -3.81 11.45
N ALA A 127 -9.84 -4.15 10.31
CA ALA A 127 -8.38 -4.34 10.22
C ALA A 127 -7.62 -3.07 10.59
N ARG A 128 -8.12 -1.91 10.13
CA ARG A 128 -7.55 -0.61 10.51
C ARG A 128 -7.56 -0.38 12.02
N GLN A 129 -8.67 -0.69 12.69
CA GLN A 129 -8.78 -0.55 14.15
C GLN A 129 -7.83 -1.51 14.89
N MET A 130 -7.58 -2.71 14.36
CA MET A 130 -6.58 -3.62 14.93
C MET A 130 -5.17 -3.04 14.82
N ALA A 131 -4.79 -2.47 13.66
CA ALA A 131 -3.50 -1.79 13.50
C ALA A 131 -3.35 -0.60 14.47
N ILE A 132 -4.37 0.27 14.58
CA ILE A 132 -4.37 1.39 15.53
C ILE A 132 -4.19 0.89 16.96
N LYS A 133 -4.87 -0.19 17.34
CA LYS A 133 -4.79 -0.75 18.68
C LYS A 133 -3.36 -1.20 19.01
N GLU A 134 -2.65 -1.83 18.09
CA GLU A 134 -1.26 -2.24 18.33
C GLU A 134 -0.32 -1.04 18.52
N ILE A 135 -0.51 0.03 17.75
CA ILE A 135 0.23 1.28 17.94
C ILE A 135 -0.14 1.94 19.28
N GLU A 136 -1.42 1.93 19.66
CA GLU A 136 -1.89 2.48 20.95
C GLU A 136 -1.28 1.74 22.14
N ARG A 137 -1.08 0.42 22.06
CA ARG A 137 -0.39 -0.38 23.09
C ARG A 137 1.07 0.05 23.24
N ALA A 138 1.76 0.32 22.14
CA ALA A 138 3.11 0.84 22.15
C ALA A 138 3.19 2.27 22.71
N ILE A 139 2.23 3.15 22.35
CA ILE A 139 2.09 4.50 22.92
C ILE A 139 1.87 4.44 24.43
N HIS A 140 0.99 3.54 24.89
CA HIS A 140 0.74 3.33 26.32
C HIS A 140 2.01 2.86 27.04
N PHE A 141 2.76 1.94 26.43
CA PHE A 141 4.04 1.50 26.96
C PHE A 141 5.07 2.62 27.03
N ALA A 142 5.21 3.44 26.00
CA ALA A 142 6.06 4.63 26.04
C ALA A 142 5.64 5.59 27.18
N GLY A 143 4.34 5.76 27.38
CA GLY A 143 3.78 6.61 28.44
C GLY A 143 4.05 6.14 29.87
N GLU A 144 4.31 4.86 30.10
CA GLU A 144 4.47 4.27 31.45
C GLU A 144 5.85 3.69 31.74
N ALA A 145 6.48 3.05 30.76
CA ALA A 145 7.71 2.29 30.94
C ALA A 145 8.97 3.05 30.50
N THR A 146 8.80 4.12 29.74
CA THR A 146 9.90 4.86 29.11
C THR A 146 9.91 6.32 29.54
N LYS A 147 10.80 7.15 29.00
CA LYS A 147 10.85 8.61 29.26
C LYS A 147 10.34 9.43 28.07
N GLY A 148 9.52 8.82 27.20
CA GLY A 148 8.99 9.41 25.97
C GLY A 148 9.68 8.84 24.74
N GLY A 149 9.67 9.61 23.65
CA GLY A 149 10.40 9.30 22.42
C GLY A 149 9.53 8.77 21.28
N ALA A 150 10.19 8.19 20.28
CA ALA A 150 9.54 7.65 19.10
C ALA A 150 8.75 6.38 19.43
N VAL A 151 7.56 6.26 18.81
CA VAL A 151 6.84 5.01 18.66
C VAL A 151 6.87 4.64 17.18
N VAL A 152 7.74 3.70 16.86
CA VAL A 152 8.07 3.29 15.49
C VAL A 152 7.16 2.16 15.04
N PHE A 153 6.80 2.17 13.76
CA PHE A 153 6.10 1.07 13.11
C PHE A 153 6.33 1.12 11.61
N HIS A 154 6.42 -0.05 10.99
CA HIS A 154 6.61 -0.12 9.56
C HIS A 154 5.37 0.27 8.77
N THR A 155 5.58 1.01 7.68
CA THR A 155 4.61 1.17 6.61
C THR A 155 4.66 -0.05 5.71
N SER A 156 3.58 -0.82 5.69
CA SER A 156 3.44 -2.03 4.85
C SER A 156 2.03 -2.06 4.29
N GLU A 157 1.77 -1.16 3.33
CA GLU A 157 0.40 -0.91 2.87
C GLU A 157 -0.03 -1.90 1.78
N TRP A 158 -0.06 -1.47 0.52
CA TRP A 158 -0.39 -2.34 -0.61
C TRP A 158 0.80 -2.48 -1.55
N SER A 159 0.89 -3.64 -2.19
CA SER A 159 1.85 -3.85 -3.26
C SER A 159 1.51 -2.98 -4.47
N ARG A 160 2.53 -2.39 -5.09
CA ARG A 160 2.42 -1.63 -6.33
C ARG A 160 3.60 -1.95 -7.26
N PRO A 161 3.43 -1.80 -8.58
CA PRO A 161 4.53 -1.96 -9.53
C PRO A 161 5.57 -0.85 -9.33
N LEU A 162 6.85 -1.21 -9.32
CA LEU A 162 7.92 -0.21 -9.11
C LEU A 162 8.07 0.72 -10.32
N SER A 163 7.78 0.21 -11.52
CA SER A 163 7.76 0.99 -12.76
C SER A 163 6.66 2.06 -12.86
N ASP A 164 5.71 2.08 -11.93
CA ASP A 164 4.71 3.16 -11.81
C ASP A 164 5.21 4.31 -10.92
N ILE A 165 6.37 4.16 -10.26
CA ILE A 165 7.00 5.20 -9.47
C ILE A 165 7.71 6.16 -10.42
N GLN A 166 7.26 7.42 -10.39
CA GLN A 166 7.87 8.51 -11.11
C GLN A 166 8.51 9.48 -10.12
N GLU A 167 9.80 9.73 -10.30
CA GLU A 167 10.53 10.71 -9.51
C GLU A 167 9.99 12.12 -9.76
N ARG A 168 10.28 13.05 -8.84
CA ARG A 168 9.95 14.48 -9.02
C ARG A 168 10.54 15.09 -10.29
N THR A 169 11.63 14.53 -10.79
CA THR A 169 12.28 14.90 -12.06
C THR A 169 11.52 14.41 -13.29
N GLY A 170 10.55 13.50 -13.10
CA GLY A 170 9.84 12.79 -14.15
C GLY A 170 10.50 11.48 -14.57
N GLU A 171 11.69 11.16 -14.05
CA GLU A 171 12.44 9.95 -14.39
C GLU A 171 11.83 8.70 -13.74
N LYS A 172 11.84 7.57 -14.45
CA LYS A 172 11.50 6.26 -13.90
C LYS A 172 12.79 5.52 -13.61
N LEU A 173 13.12 5.41 -12.33
CA LEU A 173 14.39 4.83 -11.88
C LEU A 173 14.30 3.34 -11.53
N PHE A 174 13.09 2.83 -11.30
CA PHE A 174 12.89 1.52 -10.69
C PHE A 174 12.04 0.59 -11.53
N LYS A 175 12.38 -0.70 -11.48
CA LYS A 175 11.64 -1.75 -12.17
C LYS A 175 11.74 -3.06 -11.39
N GLY A 176 10.59 -3.67 -11.07
CA GLY A 176 10.53 -4.93 -10.33
C GLY A 176 11.01 -6.13 -11.15
N TYR A 177 10.66 -6.14 -12.44
CA TYR A 177 11.07 -7.19 -13.39
C TYR A 177 10.95 -6.68 -14.83
N LYS A 178 11.64 -7.35 -15.77
CA LYS A 178 11.82 -6.89 -17.16
C LYS A 178 10.55 -6.48 -17.91
N GLU A 179 9.43 -7.14 -17.64
CA GLU A 179 8.15 -6.92 -18.35
C GLU A 179 7.10 -6.24 -17.44
N GLU A 180 7.51 -5.61 -16.34
CA GLU A 180 6.60 -5.05 -15.33
C GLU A 180 5.66 -3.99 -15.90
N GLU A 181 6.15 -3.07 -16.73
CA GLU A 181 5.31 -2.04 -17.37
C GLU A 181 4.19 -2.63 -18.23
N GLU A 182 4.42 -3.81 -18.80
CA GLU A 182 3.48 -4.47 -19.70
C GLU A 182 2.55 -5.45 -18.96
N LYS A 183 3.01 -6.08 -17.88
CA LYS A 183 2.35 -7.25 -17.26
C LYS A 183 1.85 -7.02 -15.84
N ALA A 184 2.29 -5.95 -15.18
CA ALA A 184 1.95 -5.71 -13.78
C ALA A 184 0.44 -5.58 -13.57
N PRO A 185 -0.06 -5.97 -12.38
CA PRO A 185 -1.45 -5.74 -12.03
C PRO A 185 -1.72 -4.26 -11.83
N VAL A 186 -2.85 -3.83 -12.37
CA VAL A 186 -3.51 -2.56 -12.12
C VAL A 186 -4.61 -2.80 -11.11
N ILE A 187 -4.66 -1.98 -10.05
CA ILE A 187 -5.52 -2.22 -8.90
C ILE A 187 -6.44 -1.02 -8.67
N VAL A 188 -7.76 -1.29 -8.59
CA VAL A 188 -8.77 -0.34 -8.15
C VAL A 188 -9.55 -0.88 -6.97
N VAL A 189 -10.19 0.03 -6.24
CA VAL A 189 -10.93 -0.27 -5.02
C VAL A 189 -12.34 0.26 -5.15
N ASP A 190 -13.32 -0.55 -4.79
CA ASP A 190 -14.68 -0.10 -4.57
C ASP A 190 -14.73 0.69 -3.25
N SER A 191 -14.90 2.01 -3.32
CA SER A 191 -14.81 2.89 -2.14
C SER A 191 -15.88 2.63 -1.08
N GLN A 192 -16.98 1.93 -1.41
CA GLN A 192 -18.03 1.60 -0.45
C GLN A 192 -17.73 0.30 0.30
N THR A 193 -17.22 -0.71 -0.40
CA THR A 193 -17.00 -2.05 0.19
C THR A 193 -15.56 -2.29 0.62
N GLY A 194 -14.60 -1.53 0.09
CA GLY A 194 -13.18 -1.79 0.26
C GLY A 194 -12.65 -2.95 -0.60
N ASN A 195 -13.50 -3.55 -1.44
CA ASN A 195 -13.12 -4.68 -2.28
C ASN A 195 -12.11 -4.26 -3.36
N ILE A 196 -11.08 -5.07 -3.50
CA ILE A 196 -10.02 -4.86 -4.49
C ILE A 196 -10.36 -5.58 -5.78
N ASN A 197 -10.16 -4.89 -6.91
CA ASN A 197 -10.17 -5.50 -8.23
C ASN A 197 -8.80 -5.29 -8.87
N ALA A 198 -8.17 -6.37 -9.29
CA ALA A 198 -6.87 -6.35 -9.95
C ALA A 198 -6.97 -6.96 -11.35
N VAL A 199 -6.41 -6.28 -12.35
CA VAL A 199 -6.31 -6.79 -13.72
C VAL A 199 -4.91 -6.53 -14.25
N ARG A 200 -4.31 -7.49 -14.95
CA ARG A 200 -2.97 -7.31 -15.53
C ARG A 200 -2.98 -6.37 -16.72
N LYS A 201 -1.94 -5.54 -16.87
CA LYS A 201 -1.80 -4.57 -17.98
C LYS A 201 -1.80 -5.23 -19.38
N ASP A 202 -1.39 -6.50 -19.47
CA ASP A 202 -1.36 -7.28 -20.73
C ASP A 202 -2.70 -7.95 -21.06
N TYR A 203 -3.70 -7.85 -20.19
CA TYR A 203 -5.01 -8.41 -20.43
C TYR A 203 -5.72 -7.68 -21.56
N LEU A 204 -6.10 -8.42 -22.60
CA LEU A 204 -6.85 -7.90 -23.74
C LEU A 204 -8.32 -7.77 -23.38
N VAL A 205 -8.83 -6.53 -23.46
CA VAL A 205 -10.26 -6.26 -23.36
C VAL A 205 -10.79 -6.11 -24.78
N TYR A 206 -11.85 -6.83 -25.11
CA TYR A 206 -12.55 -6.65 -26.38
C TYR A 206 -13.73 -5.72 -26.18
N GLU A 207 -13.76 -4.62 -26.94
CA GLU A 207 -14.90 -3.71 -26.95
C GLU A 207 -15.59 -3.68 -28.31
N PRO A 208 -16.91 -3.48 -28.38
CA PRO A 208 -17.58 -3.16 -29.62
C PRO A 208 -16.99 -1.88 -30.22
N ASP A 209 -16.75 -1.88 -31.54
CA ASP A 209 -16.39 -0.66 -32.23
C ASP A 209 -17.66 0.15 -32.49
N PHE A 210 -17.65 1.44 -32.15
CA PHE A 210 -18.83 2.30 -32.19
C PHE A 210 -18.76 3.28 -33.36
N HIS A 211 -19.91 3.59 -33.94
CA HIS A 211 -20.02 4.66 -34.92
C HIS A 211 -19.69 6.02 -34.28
N THR A 212 -18.90 6.84 -34.97
CA THR A 212 -18.78 8.26 -34.68
C THR A 212 -19.87 9.02 -35.42
N ALA A 213 -20.15 10.26 -35.04
CA ALA A 213 -21.11 11.11 -35.73
C ALA A 213 -20.83 11.15 -37.23
N LYS A 214 -19.55 11.30 -37.63
CA LYS A 214 -19.14 11.26 -39.05
C LYS A 214 -19.42 9.92 -39.72
N SER A 215 -19.10 8.80 -39.09
CA SER A 215 -19.33 7.49 -39.71
C SER A 215 -20.79 7.05 -39.70
N TYR A 216 -21.63 7.67 -38.88
CA TYR A 216 -23.07 7.38 -38.79
C TYR A 216 -23.92 8.20 -39.76
N GLU A 217 -23.40 9.29 -40.35
CA GLU A 217 -24.13 10.10 -41.35
C GLU A 217 -24.57 9.24 -42.55
N GLU A 218 -23.70 8.33 -43.00
CA GLU A 218 -23.97 7.40 -44.11
C GLU A 218 -25.06 6.39 -43.75
N VAL A 219 -25.14 5.98 -42.48
CA VAL A 219 -26.11 5.00 -42.00
C VAL A 219 -27.50 5.63 -41.87
N LEU A 220 -27.58 6.85 -41.34
CA LEU A 220 -28.84 7.59 -41.20
C LEU A 220 -29.28 8.31 -42.49
N GLY A 221 -28.38 8.48 -43.46
CA GLY A 221 -28.65 9.24 -44.68
C GLY A 221 -28.87 10.75 -44.43
N ARG A 222 -28.36 11.29 -43.32
CA ARG A 222 -28.47 12.72 -42.97
C ARG A 222 -27.20 13.24 -42.32
N LYS A 223 -26.95 14.54 -42.46
CA LYS A 223 -25.79 15.20 -41.86
C LYS A 223 -26.00 15.40 -40.35
N LEU A 224 -25.02 14.96 -39.56
CA LEU A 224 -24.97 15.11 -38.10
C LEU A 224 -23.87 16.09 -37.67
N VAL A 225 -22.71 16.06 -38.33
CA VAL A 225 -21.55 16.87 -37.94
C VAL A 225 -21.86 18.36 -38.12
N GLY A 226 -21.74 19.11 -37.03
CA GLY A 226 -22.08 20.53 -36.97
C GLY A 226 -23.55 20.83 -36.70
N ALA A 227 -24.43 19.83 -36.63
CA ALA A 227 -25.80 20.00 -36.15
C ALA A 227 -25.80 20.29 -34.64
N VAL A 228 -26.83 21.00 -34.17
CA VAL A 228 -27.06 21.24 -32.74
C VAL A 228 -27.94 20.12 -32.23
N ASP A 229 -27.43 19.37 -31.26
CA ASP A 229 -28.17 18.30 -30.61
C ASP A 229 -29.35 18.87 -29.79
N SER A 230 -30.53 18.28 -29.95
CA SER A 230 -31.77 18.80 -29.37
C SER A 230 -31.87 18.63 -27.86
N GLU A 231 -31.16 17.66 -27.29
CA GLU A 231 -31.20 17.36 -25.85
C GLU A 231 -30.16 18.17 -25.07
N THR A 232 -28.98 18.33 -25.65
CA THR A 232 -27.82 18.98 -25.00
C THR A 232 -27.63 20.43 -25.42
N GLY A 233 -28.16 20.84 -26.57
CA GLY A 233 -27.90 22.15 -27.17
C GLY A 233 -26.47 22.34 -27.69
N GLU A 234 -25.66 21.27 -27.70
CA GLU A 234 -24.26 21.31 -28.12
C GLU A 234 -24.11 20.97 -29.60
N LYS A 235 -23.05 21.50 -30.23
CA LYS A 235 -22.71 21.11 -31.62
C LYS A 235 -22.03 19.74 -31.64
N ILE A 236 -22.48 18.88 -32.54
CA ILE A 236 -21.93 17.53 -32.73
C ILE A 236 -20.59 17.61 -33.49
N ALA A 237 -19.51 17.12 -32.88
CA ALA A 237 -18.20 17.00 -33.52
C ALA A 237 -18.09 15.70 -34.32
N ALA A 238 -17.12 15.64 -35.24
CA ALA A 238 -16.97 14.50 -36.15
C ALA A 238 -16.61 13.18 -35.45
N ASP A 239 -15.92 13.27 -34.30
CA ASP A 239 -15.41 12.14 -33.55
C ASP A 239 -16.27 11.77 -32.32
N ASP A 240 -17.34 12.53 -32.05
CA ASP A 240 -18.30 12.21 -31.00
C ASP A 240 -19.04 10.91 -31.32
N TRP A 241 -19.50 10.20 -30.30
CA TRP A 241 -20.42 9.07 -30.49
C TRP A 241 -21.85 9.59 -30.63
N VAL A 242 -22.73 8.74 -31.14
CA VAL A 242 -24.15 9.05 -31.30
C VAL A 242 -25.02 7.87 -30.89
N ASP A 243 -26.26 8.17 -30.49
CA ASP A 243 -27.30 7.16 -30.28
C ASP A 243 -27.95 6.71 -31.60
N VAL A 244 -28.87 5.73 -31.52
CA VAL A 244 -29.58 5.18 -32.69
C VAL A 244 -30.37 6.24 -33.47
N ASN A 245 -30.76 7.34 -32.83
CA ASN A 245 -31.45 8.46 -33.46
C ASN A 245 -30.49 9.55 -33.94
N GLY A 246 -29.19 9.41 -33.72
CA GLY A 246 -28.19 10.44 -34.05
C GLY A 246 -28.05 11.55 -33.00
N GLY A 247 -28.58 11.34 -31.78
CA GLY A 247 -28.35 12.23 -30.64
C GLY A 247 -26.93 12.12 -30.10
N LEU A 248 -26.41 13.21 -29.54
CA LEU A 248 -25.01 13.34 -29.12
C LEU A 248 -24.67 12.46 -27.91
N ILE A 249 -23.55 11.74 -28.00
CA ILE A 249 -22.91 11.07 -26.86
C ILE A 249 -21.42 11.41 -26.83
N LYS A 250 -21.01 12.21 -25.85
CA LYS A 250 -19.60 12.59 -25.71
C LYS A 250 -18.79 11.53 -24.98
N LYS A 251 -17.53 11.34 -25.38
CA LYS A 251 -16.61 10.36 -24.76
C LYS A 251 -16.33 10.70 -23.29
N GLU A 252 -16.20 11.99 -22.97
CA GLU A 252 -15.98 12.49 -21.62
C GLU A 252 -17.15 12.24 -20.65
N TRP A 253 -18.32 11.82 -21.14
CA TRP A 253 -19.43 11.45 -20.25
C TRP A 253 -19.13 10.22 -19.40
N ILE A 254 -18.06 9.47 -19.69
CA ILE A 254 -17.56 8.38 -18.82
C ILE A 254 -17.05 8.89 -17.47
N LEU A 255 -16.74 10.18 -17.39
CA LEU A 255 -16.34 10.86 -16.17
C LEU A 255 -17.54 11.42 -15.39
N LYS A 256 -18.71 11.53 -16.03
CA LYS A 256 -19.89 12.21 -15.47
C LYS A 256 -20.93 11.20 -14.97
N GLU A 257 -21.21 11.24 -13.67
CA GLU A 257 -22.06 10.26 -12.99
C GLU A 257 -23.51 10.23 -13.50
N ASP A 258 -24.03 11.40 -13.88
CA ASP A 258 -25.38 11.61 -14.41
C ASP A 258 -25.51 11.19 -15.88
N LYS A 259 -24.40 11.22 -16.64
CA LYS A 259 -24.39 10.92 -18.08
C LYS A 259 -23.80 9.56 -18.43
N ALA A 260 -23.26 8.84 -17.47
CA ALA A 260 -22.72 7.50 -17.65
C ALA A 260 -23.73 6.53 -18.30
N GLU A 261 -25.03 6.68 -18.00
CA GLU A 261 -26.09 5.86 -18.59
C GLU A 261 -26.24 6.05 -20.10
N ARG A 262 -25.94 7.25 -20.62
CA ARG A 262 -26.02 7.58 -22.06
C ARG A 262 -24.92 6.93 -22.87
N LEU A 263 -23.80 6.56 -22.25
CA LEU A 263 -22.77 5.78 -22.93
C LEU A 263 -23.27 4.42 -23.39
N PHE A 264 -24.42 3.95 -22.90
CA PHE A 264 -24.98 2.67 -23.33
C PHE A 264 -25.78 2.75 -24.62
N ASP A 265 -26.13 3.96 -25.06
CA ASP A 265 -26.94 4.16 -26.26
C ASP A 265 -26.08 4.26 -27.53
N ARG A 266 -24.75 4.18 -27.39
CA ARG A 266 -23.79 4.21 -28.50
C ARG A 266 -24.07 3.09 -29.49
N VAL A 267 -24.03 3.41 -30.78
CA VAL A 267 -24.33 2.45 -31.84
C VAL A 267 -23.10 1.63 -32.25
N PRO A 268 -23.07 0.31 -32.00
CA PRO A 268 -21.97 -0.55 -32.46
C PRO A 268 -22.02 -0.78 -33.97
N ILE A 269 -20.85 -0.94 -34.59
CA ILE A 269 -20.71 -1.15 -36.04
C ILE A 269 -21.06 -2.60 -36.37
N TRP A 270 -22.08 -2.78 -37.22
CA TRP A 270 -22.48 -4.10 -37.72
C TRP A 270 -21.58 -4.59 -38.85
N ASN A 271 -21.12 -5.83 -38.76
CA ASN A 271 -20.41 -6.53 -39.83
C ASN A 271 -21.39 -7.44 -40.60
N LYS A 272 -21.78 -7.01 -41.80
CA LYS A 272 -22.72 -7.75 -42.67
C LYS A 272 -22.15 -9.08 -43.14
N ASP A 273 -20.83 -9.18 -43.31
CA ASP A 273 -20.20 -10.36 -43.92
C ASP A 273 -20.17 -11.56 -42.97
N ASN A 274 -19.99 -11.30 -41.66
CA ASN A 274 -19.86 -12.35 -40.64
C ASN A 274 -21.07 -12.43 -39.68
N THR A 275 -22.14 -11.66 -39.94
CA THR A 275 -23.35 -11.59 -39.08
C THR A 275 -23.01 -11.36 -37.59
N ASN A 276 -22.09 -10.44 -37.33
CA ASN A 276 -21.65 -10.08 -35.98
C ASN A 276 -21.36 -8.58 -35.86
N PHE A 277 -21.18 -8.08 -34.64
CA PHE A 277 -20.68 -6.71 -34.44
C PHE A 277 -19.17 -6.69 -34.55
N LYS A 278 -18.62 -5.61 -35.13
CA LYS A 278 -17.18 -5.37 -35.12
C LYS A 278 -16.74 -5.14 -33.68
N VAL A 279 -15.72 -5.88 -33.27
CA VAL A 279 -15.05 -5.71 -31.99
C VAL A 279 -13.60 -5.38 -32.24
N LYS A 280 -13.01 -4.58 -31.36
CA LYS A 280 -11.59 -4.28 -31.38
C LYS A 280 -10.93 -4.68 -30.07
N PRO A 281 -9.72 -5.27 -30.12
CA PRO A 281 -8.92 -5.48 -28.94
C PRO A 281 -8.40 -4.13 -28.43
N VAL A 282 -8.49 -3.91 -27.13
CA VAL A 282 -7.97 -2.74 -26.43
C VAL A 282 -7.05 -3.22 -25.33
N ARG A 283 -5.88 -2.59 -25.24
CA ARG A 283 -4.84 -2.85 -24.24
C ARG A 283 -4.80 -1.73 -23.22
N TYR A 284 -4.17 -1.99 -22.07
CA TYR A 284 -3.95 -0.97 -21.06
C TYR A 284 -3.25 0.30 -21.60
N THR A 285 -2.28 0.12 -22.51
CA THR A 285 -1.57 1.22 -23.18
C THR A 285 -2.48 2.19 -23.91
N ASP A 286 -3.58 1.69 -24.49
CA ASP A 286 -4.56 2.53 -25.19
C ASP A 286 -5.30 3.43 -24.20
N PHE A 287 -5.51 2.97 -22.96
CA PHE A 287 -6.14 3.76 -21.91
C PHE A 287 -5.22 4.84 -21.34
N ILE A 288 -3.90 4.66 -21.39
CA ILE A 288 -2.94 5.73 -21.05
C ILE A 288 -3.10 6.90 -22.02
N GLU A 289 -3.15 6.62 -23.33
CA GLU A 289 -3.36 7.65 -24.35
C GLU A 289 -4.74 8.30 -24.26
N GLN A 290 -5.79 7.50 -24.02
CA GLN A 290 -7.15 8.01 -23.84
C GLN A 290 -7.29 8.90 -22.61
N ALA A 291 -6.70 8.50 -21.48
CA ALA A 291 -6.69 9.31 -20.26
C ALA A 291 -6.02 10.67 -20.50
N LYS A 292 -4.87 10.70 -21.20
CA LYS A 292 -4.19 11.93 -21.57
C LYS A 292 -5.03 12.83 -22.47
N LYS A 293 -5.66 12.26 -23.50
CA LYS A 293 -6.57 13.00 -24.40
C LYS A 293 -7.79 13.56 -23.67
N LEU A 294 -8.33 12.82 -22.70
CA LEU A 294 -9.43 13.29 -21.86
C LEU A 294 -8.98 14.45 -20.97
N GLU A 295 -7.82 14.33 -20.32
CA GLU A 295 -7.24 15.39 -19.49
C GLU A 295 -6.99 16.67 -20.31
N GLU A 296 -6.44 16.56 -21.52
CA GLU A 296 -6.24 17.70 -22.42
C GLU A 296 -7.56 18.38 -22.84
N LYS A 297 -8.65 17.61 -22.95
CA LYS A 297 -9.96 18.11 -23.40
C LYS A 297 -10.80 18.70 -22.26
N THR A 298 -10.80 18.06 -21.09
CA THR A 298 -11.68 18.41 -19.95
C THR A 298 -10.96 19.18 -18.86
N GLY A 299 -9.62 19.10 -18.80
CA GLY A 299 -8.83 19.54 -17.65
C GLY A 299 -8.93 18.63 -16.43
N GLU A 300 -9.69 17.53 -16.52
CA GLU A 300 -9.87 16.56 -15.44
C GLU A 300 -8.88 15.41 -15.60
N LYS A 301 -7.99 15.25 -14.62
CA LYS A 301 -7.04 14.13 -14.59
C LYS A 301 -7.74 12.83 -14.20
N ILE A 302 -7.68 11.83 -15.07
CA ILE A 302 -8.14 10.47 -14.79
C ILE A 302 -6.99 9.48 -14.83
N ALA A 303 -6.94 8.61 -13.82
CA ALA A 303 -6.02 7.48 -13.79
C ALA A 303 -6.36 6.48 -14.92
N PRO A 304 -5.42 6.07 -15.78
CA PRO A 304 -5.66 5.08 -16.83
C PRO A 304 -6.24 3.77 -16.30
N GLU A 305 -5.84 3.37 -15.08
CA GLU A 305 -6.36 2.25 -14.31
C GLU A 305 -7.87 2.35 -14.12
N LEU A 306 -8.34 3.52 -13.70
CA LEU A 306 -9.74 3.77 -13.45
C LEU A 306 -10.53 3.75 -14.77
N LEU A 307 -9.98 4.33 -15.84
CA LEU A 307 -10.63 4.33 -17.16
C LEU A 307 -10.75 2.91 -17.74
N PHE A 308 -9.71 2.09 -17.59
CA PHE A 308 -9.72 0.68 -17.97
C PHE A 308 -10.85 -0.08 -17.25
N PHE A 309 -10.93 0.05 -15.92
CA PHE A 309 -11.97 -0.59 -15.12
C PHE A 309 -13.38 -0.08 -15.44
N LYS A 310 -13.54 1.23 -15.62
CA LYS A 310 -14.83 1.82 -16.02
C LYS A 310 -15.31 1.27 -17.36
N THR A 311 -14.40 1.04 -18.30
CA THR A 311 -14.73 0.46 -19.61
C THR A 311 -15.21 -0.99 -19.49
N GLN A 312 -14.58 -1.80 -18.64
CA GLN A 312 -15.04 -3.17 -18.38
C GLN A 312 -16.43 -3.19 -17.70
N MET A 313 -16.66 -2.32 -16.72
CA MET A 313 -17.98 -2.18 -16.09
C MET A 313 -19.02 -1.72 -17.10
N ALA A 314 -18.67 -0.79 -17.99
CA ALA A 314 -19.56 -0.35 -19.05
C ALA A 314 -19.95 -1.52 -19.99
N ALA A 315 -19.02 -2.42 -20.31
CA ALA A 315 -19.33 -3.63 -21.09
C ALA A 315 -20.28 -4.59 -20.34
N LYS A 316 -20.12 -4.74 -19.01
CA LYS A 316 -21.04 -5.51 -18.16
C LYS A 316 -22.45 -4.91 -18.18
N VAL A 317 -22.57 -3.58 -18.09
CA VAL A 317 -23.85 -2.86 -18.17
C VAL A 317 -24.48 -3.03 -19.56
N LEU A 318 -23.71 -2.87 -20.65
CA LEU A 318 -24.21 -3.08 -22.02
C LEU A 318 -24.80 -4.49 -22.20
N ARG A 319 -24.10 -5.51 -21.70
CA ARG A 319 -24.59 -6.89 -21.75
C ARG A 319 -25.90 -7.05 -20.99
N ALA A 320 -25.98 -6.52 -19.77
CA ALA A 320 -27.16 -6.60 -18.93
C ALA A 320 -28.36 -5.85 -19.56
N LYS A 321 -28.17 -4.61 -20.03
CA LYS A 321 -29.21 -3.86 -20.76
C LYS A 321 -29.65 -4.58 -22.05
N GLY A 322 -28.70 -5.14 -22.81
CA GLY A 322 -29.01 -5.91 -24.02
C GLY A 322 -29.87 -7.14 -23.73
N SER A 323 -29.56 -7.87 -22.65
CA SER A 323 -30.39 -8.98 -22.17
C SER A 323 -31.79 -8.49 -21.75
N SER A 324 -31.88 -7.39 -21.01
CA SER A 324 -33.17 -6.81 -20.61
C SER A 324 -34.04 -6.47 -21.81
N LEU A 325 -33.50 -5.74 -22.79
CA LEU A 325 -34.22 -5.37 -24.02
C LEU A 325 -34.65 -6.59 -24.84
N PHE A 326 -33.79 -7.62 -24.92
CA PHE A 326 -34.12 -8.87 -25.61
C PHE A 326 -35.33 -9.56 -25.01
N TYR A 327 -35.38 -9.69 -23.67
CA TYR A 327 -36.52 -10.28 -22.98
C TYR A 327 -37.77 -9.37 -23.09
N ALA A 328 -37.60 -8.07 -22.89
CA ALA A 328 -38.70 -7.10 -22.90
C ALA A 328 -39.45 -7.05 -24.25
N ARG A 329 -38.77 -7.28 -25.38
CA ARG A 329 -39.40 -7.29 -26.72
C ARG A 329 -40.59 -8.24 -26.81
N ASP A 330 -40.49 -9.42 -26.20
CA ASP A 330 -41.51 -10.46 -26.34
C ASP A 330 -42.61 -10.32 -25.27
N TYR A 331 -42.45 -9.42 -24.30
CA TYR A 331 -43.43 -9.17 -23.24
C TYR A 331 -44.76 -8.67 -23.80
N GLU A 332 -44.69 -7.65 -24.66
CA GLU A 332 -45.86 -7.00 -25.24
C GLU A 332 -46.64 -7.98 -26.13
N ASN A 333 -45.93 -8.76 -26.94
CA ASN A 333 -46.55 -9.80 -27.76
C ASN A 333 -47.26 -10.87 -26.90
N SER A 334 -46.60 -11.39 -25.85
CA SER A 334 -47.25 -12.32 -24.92
C SER A 334 -48.45 -11.70 -24.19
N ARG A 335 -48.39 -10.41 -23.84
CA ARG A 335 -49.49 -9.66 -23.24
C ARG A 335 -50.69 -9.57 -24.18
N GLU A 336 -50.45 -9.17 -25.42
CA GLU A 336 -51.48 -9.05 -26.45
C GLU A 336 -52.16 -10.39 -26.72
N ILE A 337 -51.38 -11.47 -26.92
CA ILE A 337 -51.92 -12.83 -27.14
C ILE A 337 -52.74 -13.29 -25.93
N ARG A 338 -52.25 -13.09 -24.71
CA ARG A 338 -52.98 -13.46 -23.47
C ARG A 338 -54.30 -12.71 -23.35
N ASP A 339 -54.30 -11.41 -23.60
CA ASP A 339 -55.48 -10.55 -23.44
C ASP A 339 -56.51 -10.80 -24.54
N ALA A 340 -56.07 -11.09 -25.77
CA ALA A 340 -56.93 -11.61 -26.82
C ALA A 340 -57.53 -12.98 -26.46
N ALA A 341 -56.72 -13.93 -26.00
CA ALA A 341 -57.19 -15.26 -25.58
C ALA A 341 -58.21 -15.20 -24.44
N LYS A 342 -58.07 -14.27 -23.47
CA LYS A 342 -59.07 -14.02 -22.42
C LYS A 342 -60.41 -13.53 -22.98
N LYS A 343 -60.38 -12.62 -23.96
CA LYS A 343 -61.61 -12.12 -24.62
C LYS A 343 -62.34 -13.25 -25.35
N VAL A 344 -61.59 -14.08 -26.08
CA VAL A 344 -62.12 -15.23 -26.82
C VAL A 344 -62.63 -16.32 -25.87
N LEU A 345 -61.93 -16.60 -24.77
CA LEU A 345 -62.35 -17.59 -23.76
C LEU A 345 -63.77 -17.30 -23.24
N ASN A 346 -64.07 -16.02 -22.93
CA ASN A 346 -65.40 -15.62 -22.45
C ASN A 346 -66.53 -15.90 -23.46
N PHE A 347 -66.22 -15.88 -24.76
CA PHE A 347 -67.18 -16.20 -25.81
C PHE A 347 -67.42 -17.72 -25.88
N TYR A 348 -66.36 -18.52 -25.93
CA TYR A 348 -66.47 -19.99 -26.01
C TYR A 348 -67.02 -20.61 -24.72
N GLU A 349 -66.70 -20.09 -23.54
CA GLU A 349 -67.30 -20.56 -22.28
C GLU A 349 -68.83 -20.35 -22.22
N LYS A 350 -69.37 -19.37 -22.95
CA LYS A 350 -70.82 -19.16 -23.09
C LYS A 350 -71.42 -20.05 -24.17
N LEU A 351 -70.71 -20.23 -25.28
CA LEU A 351 -71.14 -21.05 -26.41
C LEU A 351 -71.16 -22.54 -26.06
N GLU A 352 -70.10 -23.05 -25.44
CA GLU A 352 -69.94 -24.45 -25.00
C GLU A 352 -70.96 -24.87 -23.94
N LYS A 353 -71.57 -23.91 -23.20
CA LYS A 353 -72.66 -24.20 -22.26
C LYS A 353 -73.99 -24.56 -22.95
N ASN A 354 -74.17 -24.15 -24.20
CA ASN A 354 -75.44 -24.24 -24.93
C ASN A 354 -75.40 -25.26 -26.08
N ILE A 355 -74.34 -26.07 -26.18
CA ILE A 355 -74.12 -27.03 -27.28
C ILE A 355 -74.04 -28.47 -26.73
N PRO A 356 -74.67 -29.47 -27.39
CA PRO A 356 -74.58 -30.87 -26.99
C PRO A 356 -73.15 -31.40 -27.00
N GLU A 357 -72.79 -32.26 -26.03
CA GLU A 357 -71.42 -32.78 -25.83
C GLU A 357 -70.80 -33.39 -27.10
N GLU A 358 -71.62 -34.07 -27.91
CA GLU A 358 -71.20 -34.72 -29.17
C GLU A 358 -70.91 -33.75 -30.32
N GLU A 359 -71.27 -32.47 -30.18
CA GLU A 359 -71.10 -31.43 -31.20
C GLU A 359 -70.09 -30.35 -30.80
N LYS A 360 -69.69 -30.27 -29.52
CA LYS A 360 -68.72 -29.28 -29.03
C LYS A 360 -67.39 -29.31 -29.79
N TRP A 361 -66.96 -30.49 -30.23
CA TRP A 361 -65.75 -30.67 -31.04
C TRP A 361 -65.94 -30.21 -32.51
N LYS A 362 -67.17 -30.12 -33.04
CA LYS A 362 -67.40 -29.71 -34.44
C LYS A 362 -67.26 -28.21 -34.67
N ILE A 363 -67.33 -27.39 -33.63
CA ILE A 363 -67.04 -25.94 -33.67
C ILE A 363 -65.56 -25.70 -34.06
N MET A 364 -64.68 -26.70 -33.87
CA MET A 364 -63.23 -26.60 -34.02
C MET A 364 -62.72 -26.45 -35.45
N THR A 365 -63.49 -26.84 -36.48
CA THR A 365 -63.00 -26.96 -37.86
C THR A 365 -63.42 -25.83 -38.80
N GLN A 366 -64.36 -24.97 -38.40
CA GLN A 366 -65.00 -24.00 -39.31
C GLN A 366 -64.97 -22.54 -38.84
N ASP A 367 -64.44 -22.25 -37.64
CA ASP A 367 -64.42 -20.89 -37.12
C ASP A 367 -63.15 -20.14 -37.57
N ASP A 368 -63.27 -19.47 -38.73
CA ASP A 368 -62.22 -18.60 -39.28
C ASP A 368 -61.83 -17.48 -38.31
N THR A 369 -62.73 -17.06 -37.43
CA THR A 369 -62.49 -16.03 -36.41
C THR A 369 -61.47 -16.49 -35.37
N LEU A 370 -61.53 -17.76 -34.92
CA LEU A 370 -60.56 -18.31 -33.97
C LEU A 370 -59.17 -18.47 -34.59
N ARG A 371 -59.11 -18.93 -35.85
CA ARG A 371 -57.87 -19.01 -36.64
C ARG A 371 -57.26 -17.64 -36.90
N HIS A 372 -58.09 -16.62 -37.11
CA HIS A 372 -57.63 -15.25 -37.30
C HIS A 372 -56.92 -14.69 -36.06
N TYR A 373 -57.43 -14.98 -34.85
CA TYR A 373 -56.86 -14.46 -33.59
C TYR A 373 -55.68 -15.28 -33.03
N LEU A 374 -55.65 -16.61 -33.25
CA LEU A 374 -54.61 -17.50 -32.70
C LEU A 374 -53.51 -17.85 -33.72
N GLY A 375 -53.66 -17.46 -34.99
CA GLY A 375 -52.73 -17.83 -36.06
C GLY A 375 -52.63 -19.35 -36.23
N ASN A 376 -51.40 -19.87 -36.42
CA ASN A 376 -51.14 -21.31 -36.59
C ASN A 376 -51.29 -22.15 -35.30
N LEU A 377 -51.72 -21.55 -34.18
CA LEU A 377 -51.93 -22.23 -32.89
C LEU A 377 -53.37 -22.76 -32.79
N ALA A 378 -53.79 -23.59 -33.74
CA ALA A 378 -55.08 -24.25 -33.67
C ALA A 378 -55.09 -25.28 -32.51
N PRO A 379 -56.19 -25.43 -31.75
CA PRO A 379 -56.30 -26.46 -30.72
C PRO A 379 -56.04 -27.86 -31.29
N PRO A 380 -55.43 -28.79 -30.53
CA PRO A 380 -55.39 -30.20 -30.89
C PRO A 380 -56.80 -30.75 -31.13
N LYS A 381 -56.97 -31.71 -32.06
CA LYS A 381 -58.28 -32.26 -32.49
C LYS A 381 -59.12 -32.92 -31.38
N ASN A 382 -58.62 -32.98 -30.15
CA ASN A 382 -59.19 -33.72 -29.01
C ASN A 382 -59.28 -32.86 -27.73
N MET A 383 -59.28 -31.53 -27.82
CA MET A 383 -59.36 -30.63 -26.66
C MET A 383 -60.42 -29.55 -26.89
N LEU A 384 -61.18 -29.20 -25.84
CA LEU A 384 -62.18 -28.13 -25.92
C LEU A 384 -61.49 -26.77 -26.17
N PRO A 385 -62.08 -25.88 -27.00
CA PRO A 385 -61.55 -24.53 -27.21
C PRO A 385 -61.32 -23.76 -25.91
N SER A 386 -62.23 -23.84 -24.93
CA SER A 386 -62.06 -23.19 -23.62
C SER A 386 -60.89 -23.76 -22.81
N GLU A 387 -60.66 -25.07 -22.83
CA GLU A 387 -59.52 -25.72 -22.16
C GLU A 387 -58.19 -25.36 -22.83
N TYR A 388 -58.17 -25.35 -24.16
CA TYR A 388 -57.01 -24.93 -24.94
C TYR A 388 -56.67 -23.45 -24.67
N LEU A 389 -57.67 -22.57 -24.69
CA LEU A 389 -57.50 -21.15 -24.40
C LEU A 389 -57.02 -20.92 -22.95
N LYS A 390 -57.47 -21.73 -21.98
CA LYS A 390 -56.92 -21.72 -20.60
C LYS A 390 -55.45 -22.10 -20.58
N GLN A 391 -55.03 -23.11 -21.35
CA GLN A 391 -53.61 -23.47 -21.48
C GLN A 391 -52.79 -22.38 -22.17
N VAL A 392 -53.31 -21.75 -23.22
CA VAL A 392 -52.67 -20.61 -23.89
C VAL A 392 -52.52 -19.43 -22.92
N ILE A 393 -53.58 -19.05 -22.19
CA ILE A 393 -53.53 -17.98 -21.19
C ILE A 393 -52.50 -18.30 -20.11
N LYS A 394 -52.49 -19.53 -19.60
CA LYS A 394 -51.50 -19.97 -18.61
C LYS A 394 -50.08 -19.84 -19.17
N LYS A 395 -49.81 -20.44 -20.34
CA LYS A 395 -48.50 -20.38 -21.01
C LYS A 395 -48.03 -18.95 -21.25
N GLN A 396 -48.90 -18.07 -21.76
CA GLN A 396 -48.52 -16.68 -22.00
C GLN A 396 -48.32 -15.91 -20.68
N THR A 397 -49.10 -16.20 -19.64
CA THR A 397 -48.90 -15.60 -18.31
C THR A 397 -47.57 -16.05 -17.70
N ASP A 398 -47.24 -17.34 -17.79
CA ASP A 398 -45.96 -17.90 -17.33
C ASP A 398 -44.79 -17.29 -18.13
N ASN A 399 -44.91 -17.19 -19.46
CA ASN A 399 -43.93 -16.50 -20.32
C ASN A 399 -43.73 -15.04 -19.90
N MET A 400 -44.81 -14.29 -19.67
CA MET A 400 -44.72 -12.91 -19.20
C MET A 400 -44.04 -12.81 -17.84
N ARG A 401 -44.31 -13.74 -16.91
CA ARG A 401 -43.61 -13.79 -15.62
C ARG A 401 -42.12 -14.04 -15.81
N HIS A 402 -41.74 -15.02 -16.63
CA HIS A 402 -40.34 -15.32 -16.92
C HIS A 402 -39.62 -14.13 -17.56
N ILE A 403 -40.26 -13.46 -18.52
CA ILE A 403 -39.72 -12.25 -19.16
C ILE A 403 -39.55 -11.14 -18.13
N HIS A 404 -40.55 -10.92 -17.27
CA HIS A 404 -40.51 -9.89 -16.23
C HIS A 404 -39.37 -10.16 -15.24
N GLU A 405 -39.23 -11.39 -14.75
CA GLU A 405 -38.16 -11.76 -13.82
C GLU A 405 -36.78 -11.63 -14.48
N ALA A 406 -36.62 -12.09 -15.73
CA ALA A 406 -35.35 -12.02 -16.45
C ALA A 406 -34.95 -10.59 -16.83
N SER A 407 -35.90 -9.77 -17.33
CA SER A 407 -35.66 -8.37 -17.66
C SER A 407 -35.39 -7.53 -16.43
N ALA A 408 -36.17 -7.70 -15.35
CA ALA A 408 -35.95 -6.97 -14.10
C ALA A 408 -34.61 -7.33 -13.45
N ALA A 409 -34.21 -8.61 -13.46
CA ALA A 409 -32.89 -9.03 -12.97
C ALA A 409 -31.76 -8.41 -13.80
N ALA A 410 -31.90 -8.39 -15.12
CA ALA A 410 -30.92 -7.78 -16.01
C ALA A 410 -30.82 -6.25 -15.82
N ASP A 411 -31.93 -5.56 -15.56
CA ASP A 411 -31.92 -4.13 -15.21
C ASP A 411 -31.27 -3.87 -13.84
N ALA A 412 -31.51 -4.75 -12.86
CA ALA A 412 -30.85 -4.68 -11.56
C ALA A 412 -29.32 -4.87 -11.68
N ASP A 413 -28.87 -5.88 -12.44
CA ASP A 413 -27.46 -6.12 -12.73
C ASP A 413 -26.80 -4.92 -13.43
N ALA A 414 -27.52 -4.30 -14.37
CA ALA A 414 -27.07 -3.09 -15.07
C ALA A 414 -26.90 -1.93 -14.08
N LYS A 415 -27.85 -1.74 -13.16
CA LYS A 415 -27.76 -0.68 -12.16
C LYS A 415 -26.64 -0.92 -11.16
N GLU A 416 -26.47 -2.16 -10.70
CA GLU A 416 -25.38 -2.50 -9.78
C GLU A 416 -24.02 -2.28 -10.42
N ALA A 417 -23.82 -2.70 -11.67
CA ALA A 417 -22.57 -2.49 -12.40
C ALA A 417 -22.29 -0.99 -12.65
N LEU A 418 -23.34 -0.18 -12.87
CA LEU A 418 -23.22 1.27 -12.96
C LEU A 418 -22.81 1.91 -11.62
N ASP A 419 -23.45 1.50 -10.53
CA ASP A 419 -23.13 2.01 -9.20
C ASP A 419 -21.72 1.57 -8.76
N GLN A 420 -21.29 0.36 -9.14
CA GLN A 420 -19.90 -0.10 -9.02
C GLN A 420 -18.97 0.84 -9.80
N MET A 421 -19.26 1.10 -11.07
CA MET A 421 -18.46 1.99 -11.92
C MET A 421 -18.28 3.40 -11.32
N ARG A 422 -19.30 3.92 -10.62
CA ARG A 422 -19.29 5.25 -9.99
C ARG A 422 -18.37 5.32 -8.78
N ARG A 423 -18.34 4.28 -7.96
CA ARG A 423 -17.62 4.28 -6.68
C ARG A 423 -16.20 3.70 -6.73
N MET A 424 -15.72 3.28 -7.90
CA MET A 424 -14.34 2.83 -8.07
C MET A 424 -13.35 3.99 -7.92
N GLN A 425 -12.27 3.74 -7.19
CA GLN A 425 -11.14 4.65 -7.00
C GLN A 425 -9.83 3.91 -7.22
N THR A 426 -8.73 4.65 -7.44
CA THR A 426 -7.41 4.02 -7.43
C THR A 426 -7.08 3.52 -6.03
N ILE A 427 -6.30 2.44 -5.92
CA ILE A 427 -5.85 1.96 -4.61
C ILE A 427 -5.05 3.02 -3.85
N LYS A 428 -4.29 3.85 -4.56
CA LYS A 428 -3.50 4.94 -3.97
C LYS A 428 -4.39 6.00 -3.34
N ASP A 429 -5.41 6.49 -4.05
CA ASP A 429 -6.28 7.53 -3.53
C ASP A 429 -7.09 7.04 -2.33
N TYR A 430 -7.64 5.82 -2.42
CA TYR A 430 -8.42 5.23 -1.33
C TYR A 430 -7.54 4.93 -0.11
N GLY A 431 -6.44 4.20 -0.31
CA GLY A 431 -5.57 3.73 0.76
C GLY A 431 -4.84 4.87 1.48
N LYS A 432 -4.30 5.84 0.74
CA LYS A 432 -3.56 6.98 1.33
C LYS A 432 -4.39 7.76 2.34
N HIS A 433 -5.67 8.03 2.03
CA HIS A 433 -6.55 8.72 2.96
C HIS A 433 -6.81 7.92 4.24
N LYS A 434 -6.89 6.58 4.13
CA LYS A 434 -7.07 5.69 5.28
C LYS A 434 -5.81 5.63 6.15
N VAL A 435 -4.62 5.53 5.55
CA VAL A 435 -3.33 5.57 6.26
C VAL A 435 -3.16 6.90 7.00
N ALA A 436 -3.39 8.02 6.31
CA ALA A 436 -3.24 9.34 6.90
C ALA A 436 -4.18 9.56 8.10
N GLN A 437 -5.40 9.02 8.02
CA GLN A 437 -6.35 9.03 9.13
C GLN A 437 -5.85 8.17 10.30
N THR A 438 -5.34 6.97 10.04
CA THR A 438 -4.76 6.08 11.07
C THR A 438 -3.60 6.72 11.82
N ILE A 439 -2.63 7.27 11.09
CA ILE A 439 -1.47 7.93 11.70
C ILE A 439 -1.90 9.19 12.47
N ALA A 440 -2.87 9.94 11.96
CA ALA A 440 -3.44 11.09 12.68
C ALA A 440 -4.10 10.68 14.01
N ASP A 441 -4.89 9.60 14.00
CA ASP A 441 -5.53 9.07 15.19
C ASP A 441 -4.49 8.58 16.22
N ALA A 442 -3.45 7.89 15.76
CA ALA A 442 -2.33 7.45 16.60
C ALA A 442 -1.50 8.62 17.14
N GLY A 443 -1.20 9.63 16.33
CA GLY A 443 -0.50 10.85 16.75
C GLY A 443 -1.28 11.66 17.78
N ARG A 444 -2.62 11.75 17.62
CA ARG A 444 -3.51 12.34 18.63
C ARG A 444 -3.51 11.54 19.94
N LYS A 445 -3.46 10.21 19.87
CA LYS A 445 -3.29 9.37 21.07
C LYS A 445 -1.94 9.61 21.74
N ALA A 446 -0.85 9.65 20.99
CA ALA A 446 0.48 9.97 21.51
C ALA A 446 0.53 11.33 22.20
N MET A 447 -0.17 12.33 21.66
CA MET A 447 -0.37 13.63 22.31
C MET A 447 -1.08 13.52 23.66
N ILE A 448 -2.21 12.83 23.70
CA ILE A 448 -2.98 12.65 24.94
C ILE A 448 -2.15 11.95 26.02
N TYR A 449 -1.44 10.88 25.66
CA TYR A 449 -0.58 10.15 26.60
C TYR A 449 0.62 10.97 27.06
N THR A 450 1.18 11.80 26.17
CA THR A 450 2.23 12.77 26.53
C THR A 450 1.71 13.76 27.57
N ASP A 451 0.53 14.33 27.35
CA ASP A 451 -0.06 15.33 28.26
C ASP A 451 -0.41 14.70 29.62
N GLN A 452 -0.85 13.43 29.65
CA GLN A 452 -1.15 12.67 30.87
C GLN A 452 0.09 12.37 31.72
N HIS A 453 1.24 12.09 31.07
CA HIS A 453 2.48 11.68 31.73
C HIS A 453 3.57 12.76 31.66
N ARG A 454 3.18 14.03 31.51
CA ARG A 454 4.14 15.11 31.19
C ARG A 454 5.22 15.32 32.25
N LYS A 455 4.98 14.91 33.50
CA LYS A 455 5.94 15.05 34.60
C LYS A 455 6.99 13.95 34.58
N GLU A 456 6.65 12.80 34.02
CA GLU A 456 7.49 11.60 33.99
C GLU A 456 8.34 11.51 32.71
N LEU A 457 7.93 12.20 31.64
CA LEU A 457 8.58 12.16 30.33
C LEU A 457 9.59 13.30 30.14
N ASN A 458 10.74 12.97 29.55
CA ASN A 458 11.78 13.94 29.18
C ASN A 458 11.49 14.58 27.82
N GLU A 459 10.81 13.84 26.93
CA GLU A 459 10.39 14.31 25.61
C GLU A 459 8.97 13.83 25.26
N PRO A 460 8.27 14.51 24.32
CA PRO A 460 6.97 14.06 23.85
C PRO A 460 7.02 12.67 23.22
N ILE A 461 5.95 11.90 23.38
CA ILE A 461 5.73 10.66 22.62
C ILE A 461 5.27 11.06 21.22
N PHE A 462 5.89 10.55 20.17
CA PHE A 462 5.45 10.80 18.80
C PHE A 462 5.41 9.51 17.99
N VAL A 463 4.46 9.41 17.06
CA VAL A 463 4.41 8.29 16.11
C VAL A 463 5.34 8.53 14.95
N ALA A 464 6.00 7.47 14.50
CA ALA A 464 7.02 7.51 13.47
C ALA A 464 6.85 6.32 12.51
N PRO A 465 5.99 6.43 11.48
CA PRO A 465 5.98 5.50 10.35
C PRO A 465 7.39 5.36 9.75
N GLU A 466 7.75 4.11 9.45
CA GLU A 466 9.05 3.73 8.92
C GLU A 466 8.93 3.06 7.55
N ASN A 467 9.84 3.37 6.63
CA ASN A 467 9.91 2.67 5.34
C ASN A 467 10.25 1.20 5.54
N TRP A 468 9.74 0.30 4.69
CA TRP A 468 10.08 -1.13 4.74
C TRP A 468 10.45 -1.68 3.37
N ARG A 469 9.52 -2.33 2.66
CA ARG A 469 9.79 -3.04 1.40
C ARG A 469 9.57 -2.16 0.18
N PRO A 470 10.49 -2.11 -0.80
CA PRO A 470 10.34 -1.26 -1.99
C PRO A 470 8.99 -1.37 -2.70
N GLU A 471 8.46 -2.58 -2.85
CA GLU A 471 7.24 -2.94 -3.58
C GLU A 471 5.96 -2.49 -2.87
N GLN A 472 6.05 -2.18 -1.57
CA GLN A 472 4.92 -1.74 -0.76
C GLN A 472 4.84 -0.21 -0.68
N TYR A 473 3.63 0.33 -0.83
CA TYR A 473 3.39 1.76 -0.67
C TYR A 473 3.71 2.20 0.76
N GLY A 474 4.36 3.35 0.89
CA GLY A 474 4.88 3.87 2.15
C GLY A 474 6.39 3.72 2.25
N SER A 475 7.03 2.91 1.43
CA SER A 475 8.48 2.69 1.52
C SER A 475 9.33 3.65 0.72
N HIS A 476 8.78 4.39 -0.26
CA HIS A 476 9.56 5.35 -1.05
C HIS A 476 9.72 6.68 -0.28
N PRO A 477 10.85 7.41 -0.37
CA PRO A 477 11.04 8.69 0.35
C PRO A 477 9.90 9.70 0.14
N ASP A 478 9.47 9.85 -1.12
CA ASP A 478 8.35 10.73 -1.47
C ASP A 478 7.02 10.31 -0.84
N GLU A 479 6.81 9.01 -0.64
CA GLU A 479 5.60 8.46 -0.03
C GLU A 479 5.62 8.65 1.49
N ILE A 480 6.74 8.40 2.17
CA ILE A 480 6.92 8.75 3.59
C ILE A 480 6.60 10.23 3.82
N ARG A 481 7.16 11.11 2.99
CA ARG A 481 6.89 12.55 3.05
C ARG A 481 5.40 12.85 2.87
N GLU A 482 4.76 12.24 1.88
CA GLU A 482 3.33 12.42 1.60
C GLU A 482 2.49 11.95 2.79
N LEU A 483 2.75 10.75 3.30
CA LEU A 483 2.07 10.16 4.44
C LEU A 483 2.18 11.04 5.69
N VAL A 484 3.39 11.49 6.06
CA VAL A 484 3.57 12.35 7.24
C VAL A 484 2.84 13.69 7.08
N LYS A 485 2.92 14.33 5.90
CA LYS A 485 2.26 15.64 5.68
C LYS A 485 0.74 15.52 5.68
N GLU A 486 0.19 14.53 5.00
CA GLU A 486 -1.27 14.30 4.98
C GLU A 486 -1.79 13.90 6.37
N SER A 487 -1.04 13.07 7.11
CA SER A 487 -1.39 12.70 8.50
C SER A 487 -1.38 13.90 9.44
N ARG A 488 -0.36 14.77 9.33
CA ARG A 488 -0.30 16.03 10.09
C ARG A 488 -1.50 16.93 9.77
N LYS A 489 -1.92 17.01 8.50
CA LYS A 489 -3.11 17.77 8.10
C LYS A 489 -4.39 17.16 8.67
N LYS A 490 -4.52 15.84 8.65
CA LYS A 490 -5.67 15.13 9.25
C LYS A 490 -5.74 15.34 10.76
N MET A 491 -4.62 15.25 11.47
CA MET A 491 -4.58 15.54 12.91
C MET A 491 -4.95 17.00 13.19
N GLN A 492 -4.48 17.95 12.38
CA GLN A 492 -4.89 19.36 12.50
C GLN A 492 -6.39 19.55 12.34
N GLU A 493 -7.01 18.91 11.34
CA GLU A 493 -8.46 18.92 11.12
C GLU A 493 -9.23 18.38 12.34
N GLN A 494 -8.73 17.31 12.97
CA GLN A 494 -9.32 16.74 14.18
C GLN A 494 -9.20 17.68 15.38
N LEU A 495 -8.00 18.19 15.66
CA LEU A 495 -7.75 19.09 16.80
C LEU A 495 -8.55 20.40 16.69
N ARG A 496 -8.71 20.94 15.49
CA ARG A 496 -9.54 22.14 15.27
C ARG A 496 -11.01 21.88 15.61
N ARG A 497 -11.53 20.68 15.37
CA ARG A 497 -12.89 20.28 15.79
C ARG A 497 -13.01 20.13 17.31
N GLU A 498 -11.90 19.86 18.00
CA GLU A 498 -11.80 19.78 19.45
C GLU A 498 -11.55 21.15 20.11
N GLY A 499 -11.46 22.23 19.33
CA GLY A 499 -11.35 23.61 19.82
C GLY A 499 -9.93 24.19 19.87
N TYR A 500 -8.91 23.47 19.38
CA TYR A 500 -7.56 24.02 19.25
C TYR A 500 -7.48 25.08 18.15
N SER A 501 -6.65 26.11 18.36
CA SER A 501 -6.34 27.07 17.31
C SER A 501 -5.54 26.42 16.17
N GLU A 502 -5.52 27.06 14.99
CA GLU A 502 -4.78 26.55 13.83
C GLU A 502 -3.27 26.38 14.11
N GLU A 503 -2.67 27.36 14.79
CA GLU A 503 -1.24 27.32 15.14
C GLU A 503 -0.93 26.24 16.19
N GLU A 504 -1.79 26.08 17.20
CA GLU A 504 -1.63 25.01 18.20
C GLU A 504 -1.79 23.62 17.57
N ALA A 505 -2.81 23.45 16.72
CA ALA A 505 -3.05 22.20 16.01
C ALA A 505 -1.86 21.83 15.12
N LYS A 506 -1.29 22.82 14.40
CA LYS A 506 -0.11 22.63 13.55
C LYS A 506 1.13 22.27 14.36
N LYS A 507 1.35 22.94 15.50
CA LYS A 507 2.45 22.63 16.41
C LYS A 507 2.35 21.21 16.96
N LYS A 508 1.19 20.83 17.51
CA LYS A 508 0.93 19.50 18.07
C LYS A 508 1.06 18.40 17.03
N ALA A 509 0.52 18.60 15.82
CA ALA A 509 0.69 17.64 14.73
C ALA A 509 2.16 17.46 14.32
N LYS A 510 2.95 18.53 14.28
CA LYS A 510 4.40 18.44 13.97
C LYS A 510 5.19 17.76 15.10
N GLU A 511 4.81 17.99 16.35
CA GLU A 511 5.44 17.39 17.53
C GLU A 511 5.19 15.88 17.62
N HIS A 512 3.96 15.45 17.38
CA HIS A 512 3.51 14.07 17.62
C HIS A 512 3.46 13.16 16.38
N ILE A 513 3.71 13.68 15.17
CA ILE A 513 3.81 12.89 13.95
C ILE A 513 5.12 13.24 13.23
N LYS A 514 6.03 12.29 13.15
CA LYS A 514 7.31 12.37 12.41
C LYS A 514 7.47 11.08 11.57
N ALA A 515 8.65 10.81 11.04
CA ALA A 515 8.98 9.52 10.45
C ALA A 515 10.27 8.97 11.06
N THR A 516 10.36 7.64 11.05
CA THR A 516 11.63 6.93 11.16
C THR A 516 12.10 6.62 9.75
N ILE A 517 13.41 6.70 9.52
CA ILE A 517 13.99 6.09 8.33
C ILE A 517 14.95 4.99 8.74
N ASP A 518 14.80 3.84 8.11
CA ASP A 518 15.82 2.81 8.11
C ASP A 518 16.56 2.87 6.76
N ILE A 519 17.89 2.93 6.85
CA ILE A 519 18.74 3.10 5.68
C ILE A 519 19.01 1.79 4.94
N GLY A 520 18.95 0.64 5.62
CA GLY A 520 19.07 -0.68 5.01
C GLY A 520 17.83 -1.03 4.18
N HIS A 521 16.64 -0.71 4.65
CA HIS A 521 15.38 -0.79 3.89
C HIS A 521 15.47 0.05 2.62
N TYR A 522 16.06 1.25 2.67
CA TYR A 522 16.30 2.04 1.46
C TYR A 522 17.33 1.41 0.52
N ASN A 523 18.33 0.74 1.06
CA ASN A 523 19.33 0.05 0.26
C ASN A 523 18.74 -1.13 -0.53
N MET A 524 17.62 -1.73 -0.09
CA MET A 524 16.89 -2.75 -0.85
C MET A 524 16.39 -2.25 -2.21
N TRP A 525 16.23 -0.93 -2.41
CA TRP A 525 15.87 -0.35 -3.71
C TRP A 525 16.97 -0.54 -4.77
N ARG A 526 18.21 -0.83 -4.36
CA ARG A 526 19.38 -1.02 -5.24
C ARG A 526 19.15 -2.12 -6.27
N GLN A 527 18.46 -3.20 -5.90
CA GLN A 527 18.20 -4.31 -6.81
C GLN A 527 17.23 -3.94 -7.95
N TYR A 528 16.37 -2.93 -7.72
CA TYR A 528 15.37 -2.47 -8.68
C TYR A 528 15.82 -1.28 -9.52
N PHE A 529 16.99 -0.72 -9.24
CA PHE A 529 17.47 0.51 -9.87
C PHE A 529 17.97 0.24 -11.30
N GLU A 530 17.27 0.79 -12.30
CA GLU A 530 17.56 0.52 -13.71
C GLU A 530 18.87 1.19 -14.14
N ALA A 531 19.71 0.45 -14.87
CA ALA A 531 20.91 0.99 -15.51
C ALA A 531 20.54 1.81 -16.75
N ARG A 532 21.32 2.85 -17.06
CA ARG A 532 21.23 3.56 -18.35
C ARG A 532 22.05 2.83 -19.41
N ASP A 533 21.67 2.96 -20.68
CA ASP A 533 22.32 2.26 -21.81
C ASP A 533 23.83 2.56 -21.91
N ASP A 534 24.27 3.74 -21.45
CA ASP A 534 25.64 4.23 -21.49
C ASP A 534 26.40 4.09 -20.14
N GLU A 535 25.81 3.40 -19.16
CA GLU A 535 26.31 3.36 -17.79
C GLU A 535 26.99 2.02 -17.45
N THR A 536 28.21 2.08 -16.92
CA THR A 536 28.88 0.90 -16.33
C THR A 536 28.26 0.53 -14.98
N PRO A 537 28.36 -0.73 -14.51
CA PRO A 537 27.86 -1.12 -13.19
C PRO A 537 28.33 -0.20 -12.06
N ALA A 538 29.62 0.18 -12.05
CA ALA A 538 30.16 1.08 -11.02
C ALA A 538 29.58 2.50 -11.08
N GLN A 539 29.23 3.00 -12.26
CA GLN A 539 28.55 4.30 -12.40
C GLN A 539 27.10 4.20 -11.90
N ARG A 540 26.40 3.09 -12.20
CA ARG A 540 25.06 2.81 -11.68
C ARG A 540 25.03 2.83 -10.15
N GLU A 541 25.99 2.14 -9.52
CA GLU A 541 26.09 2.11 -8.06
C GLU A 541 26.33 3.50 -7.46
N LYS A 542 27.20 4.31 -8.08
CA LYS A 542 27.43 5.70 -7.66
C LYS A 542 26.17 6.56 -7.82
N ARG A 543 25.42 6.36 -8.91
CA ARG A 543 24.15 7.08 -9.16
C ARG A 543 23.08 6.70 -8.15
N PHE A 544 22.96 5.41 -7.81
CA PHE A 544 22.05 4.94 -6.76
C PHE A 544 22.40 5.54 -5.39
N ASN A 545 23.67 5.44 -4.97
CA ASN A 545 24.11 6.00 -3.69
C ASN A 545 23.82 7.51 -3.63
N LYS A 546 24.07 8.24 -4.73
CA LYS A 546 23.73 9.65 -4.83
C LYS A 546 22.23 9.91 -4.67
N TRP A 547 21.38 9.14 -5.36
CA TRP A 547 19.92 9.25 -5.23
C TRP A 547 19.47 9.02 -3.77
N LEU A 548 19.92 7.94 -3.14
CA LEU A 548 19.56 7.58 -1.77
C LEU A 548 19.97 8.68 -0.77
N LEU A 549 21.19 9.20 -0.89
CA LEU A 549 21.68 10.28 -0.03
C LEU A 549 20.94 11.61 -0.28
N GLU A 550 20.59 11.92 -1.52
CA GLU A 550 19.83 13.14 -1.85
C GLU A 550 18.39 13.08 -1.33
N GLU A 551 17.70 11.95 -1.49
CA GLU A 551 16.33 11.78 -1.01
C GLU A 551 16.23 11.80 0.51
N THR A 552 17.11 11.07 1.21
CA THR A 552 17.16 11.11 2.68
C THR A 552 17.52 12.50 3.20
N LYS A 553 18.46 13.21 2.56
CA LYS A 553 18.80 14.60 2.92
C LYS A 553 17.63 15.56 2.72
N LYS A 554 16.78 15.35 1.71
CA LYS A 554 15.55 16.15 1.52
C LYS A 554 14.58 15.91 2.67
N LEU A 555 14.33 14.66 3.07
CA LEU A 555 13.45 14.34 4.19
C LEU A 555 13.90 15.00 5.50
N ALA A 556 15.21 14.94 5.78
CA ALA A 556 15.80 15.57 6.95
C ALA A 556 15.57 17.10 6.95
N LYS A 557 15.89 17.78 5.84
CA LYS A 557 15.71 19.24 5.70
C LYS A 557 14.26 19.69 5.80
N GLU A 558 13.30 18.85 5.39
CA GLU A 558 11.88 19.16 5.48
C GLU A 558 11.31 19.00 6.90
N GLY A 559 12.09 18.53 7.88
CA GLY A 559 11.64 18.30 9.26
C GLY A 559 10.58 17.20 9.35
N VAL A 560 10.70 16.20 8.47
CA VAL A 560 9.86 15.00 8.46
C VAL A 560 10.41 13.97 9.44
N LEU A 561 11.74 13.81 9.47
CA LEU A 561 12.43 12.81 10.28
C LEU A 561 12.46 13.18 11.76
N GLY A 562 12.28 12.18 12.61
CA GLY A 562 12.37 12.29 14.06
C GLY A 562 13.25 11.23 14.72
N HIS A 563 13.48 10.12 14.03
CA HIS A 563 14.18 8.93 14.51
C HIS A 563 14.86 8.24 13.32
N ILE A 564 15.96 7.52 13.53
CA ILE A 564 16.75 6.89 12.46
C ILE A 564 17.19 5.50 12.92
N HIS A 565 16.96 4.50 12.08
CA HIS A 565 17.56 3.18 12.21
C HIS A 565 18.77 3.06 11.28
N LEU A 566 19.83 2.46 11.82
CA LEU A 566 21.10 2.20 11.16
C LEU A 566 21.28 0.70 10.99
N THR A 567 20.93 0.21 9.81
CA THR A 567 21.16 -1.16 9.38
C THR A 567 22.01 -1.16 8.12
N ASP A 568 22.81 -2.21 7.93
CA ASP A 568 23.54 -2.44 6.69
C ASP A 568 23.08 -3.73 6.03
N ASN A 569 23.22 -3.80 4.71
CA ASN A 569 22.93 -5.00 3.93
C ASN A 569 23.57 -4.85 2.53
N PHE A 570 23.37 -5.86 1.67
CA PHE A 570 23.88 -5.83 0.29
C PHE A 570 22.86 -5.32 -0.75
N GLY A 571 21.66 -4.95 -0.31
CA GLY A 571 20.59 -4.41 -1.15
C GLY A 571 19.64 -5.46 -1.75
N PHE A 572 19.74 -6.73 -1.33
CA PHE A 572 18.83 -7.81 -1.75
C PHE A 572 17.67 -8.02 -0.78
N ASP A 573 17.99 -8.14 0.51
CA ASP A 573 17.02 -8.33 1.58
C ASP A 573 17.50 -7.62 2.85
N ASP A 574 16.62 -7.60 3.84
CA ASP A 574 16.78 -6.90 5.11
C ASP A 574 17.54 -7.76 6.14
N GLU A 575 18.86 -7.86 5.96
CA GLU A 575 19.73 -8.77 6.74
C GLU A 575 20.27 -8.16 8.05
N HIS A 576 20.04 -6.86 8.29
CA HIS A 576 20.47 -6.12 9.49
C HIS A 576 21.93 -6.41 9.87
N LEU A 577 22.84 -6.31 8.90
CA LEU A 577 24.27 -6.36 9.13
C LEU A 577 24.71 -5.15 9.94
N THR A 578 25.83 -5.30 10.64
CA THR A 578 26.44 -4.20 11.38
C THR A 578 26.84 -3.07 10.42
N PRO A 579 26.53 -1.80 10.76
CA PRO A 579 26.93 -0.64 9.98
C PRO A 579 28.40 -0.69 9.49
N GLY A 580 28.59 -0.58 8.17
CA GLY A 580 29.90 -0.62 7.52
C GLY A 580 30.33 -1.99 6.99
N GLN A 581 29.56 -3.06 7.23
CA GLN A 581 29.85 -4.41 6.73
C GLN A 581 29.14 -4.75 5.42
N GLY A 582 28.17 -3.94 5.00
CA GLY A 582 27.47 -4.09 3.73
C GLY A 582 27.91 -3.05 2.70
N ASN A 583 26.97 -2.61 1.85
CA ASN A 583 27.23 -1.63 0.81
C ASN A 583 26.40 -0.34 0.93
N VAL A 584 25.75 -0.13 2.08
CA VAL A 584 25.09 1.15 2.40
C VAL A 584 26.14 2.28 2.45
N PRO A 585 25.88 3.47 1.86
CA PRO A 585 26.76 4.65 2.00
C PRO A 585 26.63 5.27 3.40
N MET A 586 26.96 4.49 4.43
CA MET A 586 26.66 4.75 5.83
C MET A 586 27.32 6.03 6.33
N LYS A 587 28.59 6.26 5.95
CA LYS A 587 29.36 7.42 6.41
C LYS A 587 28.76 8.73 5.91
N GLU A 588 28.46 8.80 4.62
CA GLU A 588 27.84 9.96 3.99
C GLU A 588 26.41 10.18 4.50
N PHE A 589 25.66 9.10 4.72
CA PHE A 589 24.32 9.17 5.27
C PHE A 589 24.33 9.79 6.68
N ILE A 590 25.11 9.24 7.60
CA ILE A 590 25.18 9.73 8.98
C ILE A 590 25.64 11.19 9.00
N LYS A 591 26.68 11.54 8.23
CA LYS A 591 27.13 12.93 8.10
C LYS A 591 26.00 13.87 7.64
N ASN A 592 25.22 13.46 6.64
CA ASN A 592 24.09 14.27 6.15
C ASN A 592 22.98 14.43 7.21
N MET A 593 22.72 13.40 8.02
CA MET A 593 21.73 13.45 9.09
C MET A 593 22.21 14.32 10.26
N GLU A 594 23.49 14.23 10.63
CA GLU A 594 24.13 15.08 11.64
C GLU A 594 24.14 16.56 11.22
N GLU A 595 24.50 16.86 9.97
CA GLU A 595 24.41 18.21 9.39
C GLU A 595 22.98 18.78 9.43
N ALA A 596 21.96 17.92 9.37
CA ALA A 596 20.56 18.29 9.48
C ALA A 596 20.08 18.43 10.94
N GLY A 597 20.94 18.17 11.92
CA GLY A 597 20.65 18.27 13.35
C GLY A 597 19.94 17.05 13.94
N LEU A 598 19.91 15.92 13.22
CA LEU A 598 19.38 14.65 13.72
C LEU A 598 20.45 13.96 14.57
N LYS A 599 20.03 13.47 15.74
CA LYS A 599 20.92 12.88 16.75
C LYS A 599 20.36 11.59 17.33
N ASP A 600 19.26 11.07 16.80
CA ASP A 600 18.56 9.92 17.35
C ASP A 600 18.72 8.72 16.43
N PHE A 601 19.81 7.98 16.68
CA PHE A 601 20.24 6.85 15.88
C PHE A 601 20.15 5.56 16.70
N ILE A 602 19.46 4.56 16.18
CA ILE A 602 19.38 3.21 16.73
C ILE A 602 20.02 2.25 15.74
N VAL A 603 20.97 1.45 16.19
CA VAL A 603 21.53 0.35 15.40
C VAL A 603 20.69 -0.89 15.65
N GLU A 604 20.00 -1.38 14.62
CA GLU A 604 19.24 -2.62 14.67
C GLU A 604 20.17 -3.77 14.28
N ALA A 605 20.42 -4.68 15.22
CA ALA A 605 21.38 -5.76 15.06
C ALA A 605 20.65 -7.07 14.79
N GLY A 606 20.75 -7.59 13.56
CA GLY A 606 20.19 -8.90 13.19
C GLY A 606 21.23 -9.99 12.94
N SER A 607 22.50 -9.62 12.72
CA SER A 607 23.59 -10.57 12.45
C SER A 607 24.13 -11.31 13.69
N TYR A 608 24.89 -12.38 13.48
CA TYR A 608 25.46 -13.27 14.51
C TYR A 608 26.51 -12.62 15.45
N ASN A 609 26.61 -11.30 15.48
CA ASN A 609 27.57 -10.52 16.26
C ASN A 609 26.92 -9.48 17.21
N PRO A 610 25.85 -9.82 17.95
CA PRO A 610 25.07 -8.86 18.73
C PRO A 610 25.87 -8.14 19.83
N THR A 611 27.03 -8.69 20.21
CA THR A 611 27.94 -8.12 21.21
C THR A 611 28.99 -7.19 20.62
N THR A 612 29.23 -7.21 19.30
CA THR A 612 30.22 -6.34 18.64
C THR A 612 29.57 -5.25 17.81
N THR A 613 28.30 -5.39 17.40
CA THR A 613 27.60 -4.42 16.54
C THR A 613 27.75 -2.96 17.00
N MET A 614 27.60 -2.69 18.30
CA MET A 614 27.76 -1.34 18.85
C MET A 614 29.23 -0.86 18.82
N PRO A 615 30.21 -1.59 19.40
CA PRO A 615 31.63 -1.29 19.26
C PRO A 615 32.09 -1.06 17.81
N ASP A 616 31.65 -1.90 16.87
CA ASP A 616 32.01 -1.85 15.46
C ASP A 616 31.46 -0.57 14.81
N THR A 617 30.21 -0.21 15.15
CA THR A 617 29.59 1.04 14.69
C THR A 617 30.32 2.25 15.25
N TRP A 618 30.66 2.26 16.55
CA TRP A 618 31.45 3.35 17.14
C TRP A 618 32.85 3.45 16.52
N ALA A 619 33.47 2.33 16.18
CA ALA A 619 34.75 2.30 15.49
C ALA A 619 34.65 2.87 14.06
N LEU A 620 33.60 2.54 13.31
CA LEU A 620 33.30 3.10 11.99
C LEU A 620 33.19 4.63 12.04
N MET A 621 32.51 5.13 13.09
CA MET A 621 32.28 6.55 13.33
C MET A 621 33.49 7.29 13.88
N GLY A 622 34.56 6.58 14.24
CA GLY A 622 35.75 7.16 14.87
C GLY A 622 35.47 7.70 16.27
N SER A 623 34.42 7.22 16.95
CA SER A 623 34.02 7.74 18.25
C SER A 623 35.13 7.52 19.29
N PRO A 624 35.39 8.51 20.16
CA PRO A 624 36.35 8.38 21.25
C PRO A 624 35.81 7.44 22.33
N ILE A 625 36.70 6.70 23.00
CA ILE A 625 36.32 5.88 24.18
C ILE A 625 36.16 6.77 25.42
N TYR A 626 36.98 7.83 25.52
CA TYR A 626 36.97 8.80 26.62
C TYR A 626 36.97 10.24 26.09
N THR A 627 36.23 11.15 26.70
CA THR A 627 36.12 12.54 26.24
C THR A 627 37.27 13.43 26.72
N THR A 628 37.72 14.34 25.83
CA THR A 628 38.43 15.64 26.00
C THR A 628 39.91 15.81 25.58
N THR A 629 40.74 14.77 25.42
CA THR A 629 42.11 14.95 24.85
C THR A 629 42.66 13.65 24.28
N ARG A 630 43.32 13.71 23.10
CA ARG A 630 44.07 12.63 22.38
C ARG A 630 43.85 11.24 23.01
N ALA A 631 42.63 10.73 22.88
CA ALA A 631 42.19 9.50 23.51
C ALA A 631 42.15 8.37 22.47
N PRO A 632 42.41 7.12 22.87
CA PRO A 632 42.15 5.98 21.99
C PRO A 632 40.69 6.02 21.51
N THR A 633 40.49 5.82 20.21
CA THR A 633 39.17 5.65 19.59
C THR A 633 38.73 4.21 19.74
N PHE A 634 37.42 3.95 19.58
CA PHE A 634 36.92 2.56 19.55
C PHE A 634 37.67 1.72 18.51
N ARG A 635 38.02 2.29 17.35
CA ARG A 635 38.86 1.64 16.33
C ARG A 635 40.24 1.24 16.85
N SER A 636 40.88 2.09 17.66
CA SER A 636 42.23 1.77 18.18
C SER A 636 42.22 0.62 19.18
N VAL A 637 41.14 0.41 19.94
CA VAL A 637 41.06 -0.65 20.95
C VAL A 637 40.34 -1.90 20.43
N HIS A 638 39.55 -1.76 19.37
CA HIS A 638 38.87 -2.88 18.74
C HIS A 638 39.90 -3.89 18.18
N GLU A 639 39.80 -5.15 18.61
CA GLU A 639 40.76 -6.23 18.34
C GLU A 639 42.19 -6.01 18.90
N GLN A 640 42.40 -5.01 19.77
CA GLN A 640 43.70 -4.68 20.35
C GLN A 640 43.62 -4.62 21.88
N HIS A 641 44.74 -4.85 22.58
CA HIS A 641 44.78 -4.75 24.03
C HIS A 641 44.98 -3.28 24.44
N PHE A 642 43.90 -2.60 24.83
CA PHE A 642 43.93 -1.17 25.25
C PHE A 642 44.58 -0.22 24.23
N GLY A 643 44.45 -0.49 22.93
CA GLY A 643 45.07 0.34 21.90
C GLY A 643 46.51 -0.02 21.56
N TYR A 644 47.02 -1.14 22.11
CA TYR A 644 48.33 -1.67 21.83
C TYR A 644 48.22 -3.06 21.18
N HIS A 645 49.05 -3.33 20.18
CA HIS A 645 49.22 -4.66 19.59
C HIS A 645 50.02 -5.64 20.48
N ASN A 646 50.22 -5.33 21.77
CA ASN A 646 50.87 -6.24 22.70
C ASN A 646 49.82 -7.11 23.41
N PRO A 647 49.99 -8.44 23.48
CA PRO A 647 49.18 -9.25 24.39
C PRO A 647 49.39 -8.76 25.83
N SER A 648 48.38 -8.96 26.69
CA SER A 648 48.50 -8.66 28.12
C SER A 648 49.76 -9.31 28.69
N THR A 649 50.63 -8.52 29.32
CA THR A 649 51.89 -9.03 29.92
C THR A 649 51.63 -10.04 31.05
N TYR A 650 50.43 -10.00 31.66
CA TYR A 650 50.00 -10.93 32.70
C TYR A 650 48.49 -11.20 32.57
N ILE A 651 48.08 -12.47 32.65
CA ILE A 651 46.67 -12.88 32.77
C ILE A 651 46.47 -13.33 34.21
N VAL A 652 45.57 -12.66 34.96
CA VAL A 652 45.29 -12.96 36.36
C VAL A 652 43.85 -13.45 36.55
N GLY A 653 43.59 -14.21 37.61
CA GLY A 653 42.24 -14.68 37.98
C GLY A 653 41.84 -16.01 37.32
N ALA A 654 40.54 -16.22 37.12
CA ALA A 654 39.97 -17.50 36.65
C ALA A 654 40.37 -17.89 35.21
N TYR A 655 40.87 -16.92 34.42
CA TYR A 655 41.36 -17.11 33.06
C TYR A 655 42.87 -17.40 32.98
N ALA A 656 43.57 -17.45 34.12
CA ALA A 656 45.00 -17.79 34.15
C ALA A 656 45.20 -19.27 33.73
N PRO A 657 46.08 -19.56 32.74
CA PRO A 657 46.24 -20.90 32.20
C PRO A 657 46.87 -21.90 33.19
N SER A 658 47.47 -21.43 34.28
CA SER A 658 47.92 -22.26 35.40
C SER A 658 48.00 -21.47 36.72
N ASN A 659 48.11 -22.18 37.84
CA ASN A 659 48.28 -21.58 39.17
C ASN A 659 49.60 -20.82 39.35
N GLU A 660 50.57 -21.00 38.46
CA GLU A 660 51.86 -20.30 38.50
C GLU A 660 51.73 -18.81 38.12
N TRP A 661 50.60 -18.42 37.53
CA TRP A 661 50.28 -17.05 37.11
C TRP A 661 49.32 -16.33 38.07
N ARG A 662 49.11 -16.87 39.27
CA ARG A 662 48.33 -16.22 40.33
C ARG A 662 49.25 -15.51 41.32
N LEU A 663 48.83 -14.35 41.81
CA LEU A 663 49.49 -13.71 42.96
C LEU A 663 49.42 -14.64 44.17
N TRP A 664 50.49 -14.69 44.98
CA TRP A 664 50.54 -15.51 46.20
C TRP A 664 49.39 -15.23 47.18
N SER A 665 48.79 -14.04 47.08
CA SER A 665 47.71 -13.56 47.93
C SER A 665 46.33 -14.02 47.46
N GLU A 666 46.20 -14.56 46.25
CA GLU A 666 44.93 -14.90 45.58
C GLU A 666 43.88 -13.78 45.53
N VAL A 667 44.27 -12.54 45.86
CA VAL A 667 43.37 -11.38 45.82
C VAL A 667 43.19 -10.96 44.35
N PRO A 668 41.95 -10.93 43.81
CA PRO A 668 41.69 -10.31 42.52
C PRO A 668 42.09 -8.83 42.62
N MET A 669 42.97 -8.33 41.75
CA MET A 669 43.11 -6.88 41.61
C MET A 669 41.81 -6.32 41.00
N GLU A 670 41.33 -5.22 41.58
CA GLU A 670 40.09 -4.52 41.19
C GLU A 670 40.04 -4.15 39.71
#